data_AF-A0A8B8M8P7-F1
#
_entry.id   AF-A0A8B8M8P7-F1
#
_cell.length_a   1.000
_cell.length_b   1.000
_cell.length_c   1.000
_cell.angle_alpha   90.00
_cell.angle_beta   90.00
_cell.angle_gamma   90.00
#
_symmetry.space_group_name_H-M   'P 1'
#
loop_
_entity.id
_entity.type
_entity.pdbx_description
1 polymer ?
#
loop_
_entity_poly.entity_id
_entity_poly.type
_entity_poly.pdbx_seq_one_letter_code
_entity_poly.pdbx_strand_id
1 'polypeptide(L)'
;MGQGQSKDELLFQQVSYGNIEGIKALHREGASLEWMDKEAKTPLIVACMNHQLYNVAKTLIELGANVNAYRPGRHGGTPLHHAAKRGLESIVKLLLLHGANPLVLNDDCLTALEVARAKGHGNAVRAIENHLCLFCGWLREFHGPGFLEVVAPQLVSKKVWVVVLPVGSRNLTRPYKLELAIYSTLQDARPRTIIALWKANLQEPKLHQSDPSVTIVDNTTKSGRCMCAVKRKIGGDKRRNLREDEKTRVKLGPASENDRQQLTWFSNACKGIPQTSPGFLQNSVATIPPTAPPAAEDPDLAMAISASLQSAMQERPPFPDAQPNFEASSSSSAVNTGKQGFLGTPNQSTSDSELVHEANPGGVGQADAGFDLDPSAPPIADEIPTDGPIHYPSIDLSPVDMSSPVAEELPKEEEKNASGSGSSCVICLDAPAEGACIPCGHVAGCMSCLNEVKAKKWGCPVCRAKKKRLVASICVVAIFLGFLYVYGGSIFGSQNGSSSALEYGSRSLKRLGSSYLGAEDDTDGKQAESLSSFRQGYGEDDIVPKSFPVCDDRHMELIPCLDRHLIYQMRMKLDLSVMEHYERHCPPAERRYNCLIPPPSGYKIPIKWPQSRDEVWKANIPHTHLAHEKSDQNWMVVKGEKIVFPGGGTHFHYGAGKYIASIANMLNFSNNNLNNEGRLRTVLDVGCGVASFGAYLLSSDIIAMSLAPNDVHQNQIQFALERGIPAYLGVLGTKRLPYPSRSFELAHCSRCRIDWLQRDGILLLELDRLLRPGGYFAYSSPEAYAQDEEDLRIWREMSDLVGRMCWKIAAKRNQTVIWQKPLTNDCYMEREPGTRPPLCQSDDDPDAVWGVNMEACITPYSDRDNRAKGSGLAPWPARLTSPPPRLADFGYSNEMFEKDTDLWQKRVEKYWNLLGSKVTSNTLRNIMDMKANMGSFAASLRDKDAWVMNVVTKDGLNTLKLIYDRGLIGTTHDWCEAFSTYPRTYDLLHAWTVFSDLEKKDCSPEDLLIEMDRMLRPTGFVIIRDKQPVIDFVKKYLSALHWEAVATADSSSDSVQDGDEAVLIIQKKMWLTSESFRDTE
;
A
#
# COMPACT_ATOMS: atom_id res chain seq x y z
N MET A 1 -43.09 -31.48 -1.35
CA MET A 1 -42.63 -30.18 -0.80
C MET A 1 -41.12 -30.28 -0.65
N GLY A 2 -40.37 -29.35 -1.23
CA GLY A 2 -38.93 -29.21 -1.02
C GLY A 2 -38.59 -27.73 -1.06
N GLN A 3 -37.91 -27.23 -0.04
CA GLN A 3 -37.38 -25.86 -0.04
C GLN A 3 -36.18 -25.80 -0.99
N GLY A 4 -36.09 -24.74 -1.78
CA GLY A 4 -34.91 -24.47 -2.58
C GLY A 4 -33.73 -24.10 -1.68
N GLN A 5 -32.54 -24.59 -2.02
CA GLN A 5 -31.30 -24.24 -1.32
C GLN A 5 -30.99 -22.75 -1.55
N SER A 6 -30.52 -22.03 -0.53
CA SER A 6 -30.19 -20.61 -0.69
C SER A 6 -28.93 -20.43 -1.54
N LYS A 7 -28.71 -19.24 -2.14
CA LYS A 7 -27.46 -18.96 -2.88
C LYS A 7 -26.22 -19.16 -2.00
N ASP A 8 -26.34 -18.84 -0.72
CA ASP A 8 -25.28 -19.06 0.27
C ASP A 8 -25.03 -20.54 0.56
N GLU A 9 -26.08 -21.36 0.69
CA GLU A 9 -25.97 -22.81 0.85
C GLU A 9 -25.38 -23.45 -0.41
N LEU A 10 -25.77 -22.97 -1.59
CA LEU A 10 -25.20 -23.40 -2.87
C LEU A 10 -23.72 -23.04 -2.96
N LEU A 11 -23.32 -21.83 -2.57
CA LEU A 11 -21.91 -21.42 -2.49
C LEU A 11 -21.18 -22.35 -1.53
N PHE A 12 -21.75 -22.59 -0.35
CA PHE A 12 -21.22 -23.48 0.67
C PHE A 12 -20.96 -24.91 0.16
N GLN A 13 -21.90 -25.45 -0.61
CA GLN A 13 -21.75 -26.75 -1.26
C GLN A 13 -20.69 -26.72 -2.37
N GLN A 14 -20.62 -25.66 -3.19
CA GLN A 14 -19.54 -25.51 -4.18
C GLN A 14 -18.15 -25.55 -3.52
N VAL A 15 -18.00 -25.01 -2.31
CA VAL A 15 -16.73 -25.10 -1.57
C VAL A 15 -16.40 -26.51 -1.06
N SER A 16 -17.40 -27.35 -0.81
CA SER A 16 -17.19 -28.78 -0.52
C SER A 16 -16.87 -29.59 -1.77
N TYR A 17 -17.40 -29.21 -2.94
CA TYR A 17 -17.06 -29.79 -4.24
C TYR A 17 -15.76 -29.25 -4.85
N GLY A 18 -15.19 -28.17 -4.28
CA GLY A 18 -13.99 -27.49 -4.79
C GLY A 18 -14.22 -26.66 -6.07
N ASN A 19 -15.46 -26.31 -6.38
CA ASN A 19 -15.82 -25.56 -7.60
C ASN A 19 -15.53 -24.06 -7.46
N ILE A 20 -14.28 -23.68 -7.71
CA ILE A 20 -13.76 -22.31 -7.63
C ILE A 20 -14.59 -21.31 -8.45
N GLU A 21 -15.02 -21.67 -9.67
CA GLU A 21 -15.80 -20.75 -10.50
C GLU A 21 -17.27 -20.67 -10.07
N GLY A 22 -17.86 -21.75 -9.56
CA GLY A 22 -19.18 -21.72 -8.93
C GLY A 22 -19.23 -20.82 -7.69
N ILE A 23 -18.18 -20.86 -6.86
CA ILE A 23 -18.01 -19.95 -5.71
C ILE A 23 -17.94 -18.50 -6.16
N LYS A 24 -17.07 -18.20 -7.14
CA LYS A 24 -16.91 -16.84 -7.68
C LYS A 24 -18.19 -16.33 -8.34
N ALA A 25 -18.95 -17.19 -9.02
CA ALA A 25 -20.23 -16.83 -9.62
C ALA A 25 -21.28 -16.50 -8.55
N LEU A 26 -21.53 -17.42 -7.62
CA LEU A 26 -22.53 -17.23 -6.56
C LEU A 26 -22.20 -16.04 -5.66
N HIS A 27 -20.91 -15.78 -5.38
CA HIS A 27 -20.50 -14.60 -4.62
C HIS A 27 -20.75 -13.27 -5.37
N ARG A 28 -20.56 -13.22 -6.71
CA ARG A 28 -20.99 -12.06 -7.53
C ARG A 28 -22.51 -11.88 -7.49
N GLU A 29 -23.26 -12.98 -7.40
CA GLU A 29 -24.71 -12.98 -7.19
C GLU A 29 -25.15 -12.68 -5.74
N GLY A 30 -24.27 -12.11 -4.92
CA GLY A 30 -24.54 -11.68 -3.55
C GLY A 30 -24.38 -12.75 -2.46
N ALA A 31 -23.93 -13.98 -2.79
CA ALA A 31 -23.83 -15.04 -1.80
C ALA A 31 -22.76 -14.77 -0.72
N SER A 32 -23.15 -14.98 0.53
CA SER A 32 -22.39 -14.62 1.72
C SER A 32 -21.17 -15.50 1.94
N LEU A 33 -20.02 -14.85 2.14
CA LEU A 33 -18.80 -15.49 2.60
C LEU A 33 -18.78 -15.75 4.11
N GLU A 34 -19.90 -15.62 4.84
CA GLU A 34 -20.02 -15.91 6.30
C GLU A 34 -21.19 -16.86 6.74
N TRP A 35 -21.83 -17.62 5.83
CA TRP A 35 -23.12 -18.37 5.96
C TRP A 35 -23.29 -19.56 6.98
N MET A 36 -24.53 -20.14 7.10
CA MET A 36 -25.18 -20.90 8.21
C MET A 36 -25.97 -22.29 7.96
N ASP A 37 -25.47 -23.54 8.25
CA ASP A 37 -26.15 -24.91 8.22
C ASP A 37 -26.26 -25.80 9.53
N LYS A 38 -25.27 -26.63 10.04
CA LYS A 38 -25.50 -27.72 11.07
C LYS A 38 -24.51 -28.02 12.25
N GLU A 39 -23.20 -27.66 12.25
CA GLU A 39 -22.35 -27.54 13.49
C GLU A 39 -21.46 -26.24 13.73
N ALA A 40 -21.91 -25.04 13.36
CA ALA A 40 -21.67 -23.64 13.82
C ALA A 40 -20.45 -22.77 13.37
N LYS A 41 -20.26 -22.39 12.09
CA LYS A 41 -18.86 -22.09 11.61
C LYS A 41 -18.48 -21.00 10.55
N THR A 42 -19.29 -20.43 9.61
CA THR A 42 -18.95 -19.47 8.47
C THR A 42 -18.49 -20.04 7.07
N PRO A 43 -17.80 -19.42 6.06
CA PRO A 43 -16.87 -20.05 5.03
C PRO A 43 -15.36 -20.52 5.20
N LEU A 44 -14.61 -20.37 6.30
CA LEU A 44 -13.13 -20.60 6.40
C LEU A 44 -12.46 -21.76 7.30
N ILE A 45 -13.07 -22.93 7.64
CA ILE A 45 -12.65 -24.01 8.62
C ILE A 45 -12.55 -25.53 8.18
N VAL A 46 -13.48 -26.12 7.41
CA VAL A 46 -13.66 -27.54 6.96
C VAL A 46 -12.66 -27.99 5.90
N ALA A 47 -12.01 -27.09 5.17
CA ALA A 47 -10.76 -27.41 4.51
C ALA A 47 -9.52 -26.63 4.96
N CYS A 48 -9.68 -25.66 5.87
CA CYS A 48 -8.71 -25.61 6.98
C CYS A 48 -8.70 -26.93 7.80
N MET A 49 -9.60 -27.88 7.49
CA MET A 49 -9.54 -29.28 7.92
C MET A 49 -9.16 -30.28 6.79
N ASN A 50 -8.83 -29.88 5.56
CA ASN A 50 -8.56 -30.79 4.43
C ASN A 50 -7.57 -30.16 3.43
N HIS A 51 -6.39 -30.77 3.28
CA HIS A 51 -5.33 -30.25 2.42
C HIS A 51 -5.66 -30.19 0.92
N GLN A 52 -6.65 -30.93 0.41
CA GLN A 52 -6.93 -30.97 -1.03
C GLN A 52 -7.68 -29.76 -1.54
N LEU A 53 -8.56 -29.18 -0.73
CA LEU A 53 -9.28 -27.95 -1.09
C LEU A 53 -8.42 -26.71 -0.79
N TYR A 54 -7.09 -26.89 -0.88
CA TYR A 54 -6.12 -25.82 -0.91
C TYR A 54 -6.61 -24.75 -1.88
N ASN A 55 -6.72 -25.04 -3.18
CA ASN A 55 -6.95 -24.01 -4.20
C ASN A 55 -8.21 -23.14 -4.01
N VAL A 56 -9.13 -23.58 -3.15
CA VAL A 56 -10.49 -23.08 -3.04
C VAL A 56 -10.61 -21.77 -2.21
N ALA A 57 -9.60 -21.38 -1.43
CA ALA A 57 -9.51 -19.98 -0.94
C ALA A 57 -8.14 -19.42 -0.54
N LYS A 58 -7.22 -19.27 -1.48
CA LYS A 58 -6.80 -17.89 -1.72
C LYS A 58 -8.05 -17.18 -2.23
N THR A 59 -8.76 -17.75 -3.22
CA THR A 59 -10.12 -17.36 -3.66
C THR A 59 -11.08 -16.83 -2.57
N LEU A 60 -11.77 -17.60 -1.70
CA LEU A 60 -12.62 -16.97 -0.65
C LEU A 60 -11.94 -15.85 0.19
N ILE A 61 -10.62 -15.86 0.49
CA ILE A 61 -9.97 -14.73 1.20
C ILE A 61 -9.69 -13.55 0.25
N GLU A 62 -9.32 -13.80 -1.00
CA GLU A 62 -9.23 -12.80 -2.08
C GLU A 62 -10.60 -12.18 -2.38
N LEU A 63 -11.68 -12.91 -2.09
CA LEU A 63 -13.06 -12.45 -2.10
C LEU A 63 -13.50 -11.82 -0.76
N GLY A 64 -12.69 -11.91 0.31
CA GLY A 64 -12.90 -11.19 1.58
C GLY A 64 -13.30 -12.00 2.83
N ALA A 65 -13.30 -13.33 2.80
CA ALA A 65 -13.72 -14.18 3.92
C ALA A 65 -12.88 -13.98 5.20
N ASN A 66 -13.55 -13.97 6.36
CA ASN A 66 -13.01 -13.57 7.65
C ASN A 66 -12.01 -14.60 8.23
N VAL A 67 -10.73 -14.31 8.08
CA VAL A 67 -9.58 -15.14 8.52
C VAL A 67 -9.59 -15.47 10.02
N ASN A 68 -10.34 -14.69 10.81
CA ASN A 68 -10.48 -14.83 12.25
C ASN A 68 -11.89 -15.28 12.70
N ALA A 69 -12.76 -15.71 11.77
CA ALA A 69 -14.09 -16.25 12.08
C ALA A 69 -14.02 -17.30 13.20
N TYR A 70 -14.86 -17.16 14.23
CA TYR A 70 -14.78 -18.00 15.43
C TYR A 70 -15.95 -18.98 15.53
N ARG A 71 -15.62 -20.27 15.53
CA ARG A 71 -16.58 -21.34 15.81
C ARG A 71 -16.69 -21.60 17.31
N PRO A 72 -17.87 -21.53 17.95
CA PRO A 72 -18.06 -21.99 19.32
C PRO A 72 -18.29 -23.51 19.43
N GLY A 73 -18.21 -24.05 20.65
CA GLY A 73 -18.68 -25.39 21.02
C GLY A 73 -17.58 -26.44 21.18
N ARG A 74 -17.99 -27.73 21.28
CA ARG A 74 -17.11 -28.89 21.59
C ARG A 74 -15.84 -28.99 20.73
N HIS A 75 -15.83 -28.41 19.54
CA HIS A 75 -14.68 -28.34 18.64
C HIS A 75 -14.48 -26.92 18.11
N GLY A 76 -14.59 -25.92 18.99
CA GLY A 76 -14.44 -24.50 18.70
C GLY A 76 -13.01 -24.05 18.37
N GLY A 77 -12.91 -22.82 17.87
CA GLY A 77 -11.69 -22.16 17.42
C GLY A 77 -11.85 -21.44 16.06
N THR A 78 -10.77 -20.78 15.64
CA THR A 78 -10.66 -20.08 14.33
C THR A 78 -10.18 -21.01 13.21
N PRO A 79 -10.26 -20.61 11.92
CA PRO A 79 -9.56 -21.27 10.80
C PRO A 79 -8.18 -21.84 11.15
N LEU A 80 -7.37 -21.03 11.81
CA LEU A 80 -6.00 -21.39 12.21
C LEU A 80 -5.94 -22.49 13.26
N HIS A 81 -6.88 -22.53 14.23
CA HIS A 81 -6.99 -23.64 15.18
C HIS A 81 -7.32 -24.95 14.46
N HIS A 82 -8.16 -24.90 13.44
CA HIS A 82 -8.58 -26.07 12.68
C HIS A 82 -7.46 -26.62 11.79
N ALA A 83 -6.71 -25.75 11.11
CA ALA A 83 -5.52 -26.12 10.34
C ALA A 83 -4.41 -26.67 11.25
N ALA A 84 -4.16 -26.01 12.39
CA ALA A 84 -3.22 -26.47 13.42
C ALA A 84 -3.59 -27.84 14.01
N LYS A 85 -4.89 -28.10 14.26
CA LYS A 85 -5.41 -29.37 14.81
C LYS A 85 -5.22 -30.58 13.88
N ARG A 86 -5.06 -30.33 12.58
CA ARG A 86 -4.80 -31.36 11.55
C ARG A 86 -3.40 -31.30 10.94
N GLY A 87 -2.56 -30.34 11.33
CA GLY A 87 -1.17 -30.25 10.90
C GLY A 87 -0.97 -29.73 9.48
N LEU A 88 -1.93 -28.97 8.95
CA LEU A 88 -1.95 -28.54 7.55
C LEU A 88 -1.01 -27.33 7.35
N GLU A 89 0.30 -27.58 7.38
CA GLU A 89 1.37 -26.57 7.34
C GLU A 89 1.12 -25.47 6.31
N SER A 90 0.85 -25.85 5.07
CA SER A 90 0.69 -24.93 3.95
C SER A 90 -0.52 -24.00 4.13
N ILE A 91 -1.58 -24.48 4.80
CA ILE A 91 -2.78 -23.68 5.13
C ILE A 91 -2.49 -22.77 6.32
N VAL A 92 -1.82 -23.30 7.36
CA VAL A 92 -1.35 -22.54 8.53
C VAL A 92 -0.50 -21.35 8.07
N LYS A 93 0.47 -21.57 7.17
CA LYS A 93 1.30 -20.52 6.57
C LYS A 93 0.47 -19.41 5.91
N LEU A 94 -0.53 -19.77 5.10
CA LEU A 94 -1.30 -18.76 4.36
C LEU A 94 -2.33 -18.02 5.22
N LEU A 95 -2.97 -18.70 6.18
CA LEU A 95 -3.81 -18.03 7.18
C LEU A 95 -3.02 -16.96 7.94
N LEU A 96 -1.81 -17.28 8.38
CA LEU A 96 -0.91 -16.34 9.06
C LEU A 96 -0.47 -15.19 8.13
N LEU A 97 -0.18 -15.47 6.86
CA LEU A 97 0.13 -14.47 5.83
C LEU A 97 -1.06 -13.53 5.53
N HIS A 98 -2.29 -13.92 5.86
CA HIS A 98 -3.50 -13.12 5.67
C HIS A 98 -4.13 -12.66 7.00
N GLY A 99 -3.35 -12.58 8.08
CA GLY A 99 -3.78 -11.91 9.32
C GLY A 99 -4.56 -12.79 10.31
N ALA A 100 -4.50 -14.12 10.20
CA ALA A 100 -5.02 -15.01 11.25
C ALA A 100 -4.26 -14.80 12.57
N ASN A 101 -4.98 -14.52 13.64
CA ASN A 101 -4.43 -14.23 14.96
C ASN A 101 -4.13 -15.55 15.72
N PRO A 102 -2.84 -15.91 15.95
CA PRO A 102 -2.47 -17.15 16.64
C PRO A 102 -2.65 -17.10 18.16
N LEU A 103 -2.92 -15.92 18.73
CA LEU A 103 -3.09 -15.68 20.17
C LEU A 103 -4.56 -15.76 20.63
N VAL A 104 -5.51 -15.98 19.71
CA VAL A 104 -6.89 -16.34 20.07
C VAL A 104 -6.88 -17.68 20.82
N LEU A 105 -7.71 -17.81 21.84
CA LEU A 105 -7.95 -19.07 22.55
C LEU A 105 -9.22 -19.72 22.04
N ASN A 106 -9.24 -21.05 21.94
CA ASN A 106 -10.47 -21.80 21.70
C ASN A 106 -11.23 -22.12 23.02
N ASP A 107 -12.39 -22.80 22.90
CA ASP A 107 -13.21 -23.24 24.04
C ASP A 107 -12.46 -24.15 25.04
N ASP A 108 -11.44 -24.91 24.60
CA ASP A 108 -10.55 -25.70 25.49
C ASP A 108 -9.56 -24.80 26.27
N CYS A 109 -9.61 -23.47 26.08
CA CYS A 109 -8.65 -22.46 26.53
C CYS A 109 -7.23 -22.63 25.95
N LEU A 110 -7.11 -23.17 24.73
CA LEU A 110 -5.83 -23.38 24.05
C LEU A 110 -5.67 -22.45 22.84
N THR A 111 -4.45 -21.95 22.61
CA THR A 111 -4.07 -21.31 21.33
C THR A 111 -3.93 -22.32 20.19
N ALA A 112 -3.94 -21.84 18.94
CA ALA A 112 -3.66 -22.68 17.77
C ALA A 112 -2.28 -23.37 17.88
N LEU A 113 -1.27 -22.68 18.44
CA LEU A 113 0.05 -23.24 18.72
C LEU A 113 -0.02 -24.41 19.71
N GLU A 114 -0.72 -24.24 20.83
CA GLU A 114 -0.90 -25.31 21.82
C GLU A 114 -1.69 -26.48 21.27
N VAL A 115 -2.65 -26.24 20.38
CA VAL A 115 -3.39 -27.30 19.67
C VAL A 115 -2.47 -28.09 18.73
N ALA A 116 -1.60 -27.43 17.96
CA ALA A 116 -0.60 -28.12 17.12
C ALA A 116 0.40 -28.93 17.97
N ARG A 117 0.93 -28.34 19.06
CA ARG A 117 1.80 -29.02 20.04
C ARG A 117 1.10 -30.23 20.68
N ALA A 118 -0.17 -30.07 21.08
CA ALA A 118 -0.97 -31.14 21.67
C ALA A 118 -1.24 -32.28 20.70
N LYS A 119 -1.40 -31.99 19.40
CA LYS A 119 -1.64 -33.01 18.36
C LYS A 119 -0.39 -33.64 17.76
N GLY A 120 0.78 -33.04 17.96
CA GLY A 120 2.06 -33.60 17.50
C GLY A 120 2.48 -33.14 16.11
N HIS A 121 1.91 -32.04 15.60
CA HIS A 121 2.12 -31.58 14.23
C HIS A 121 3.33 -30.63 14.12
N GLY A 122 4.54 -31.21 14.04
CA GLY A 122 5.82 -30.47 14.08
C GLY A 122 5.89 -29.29 13.11
N ASN A 123 5.57 -29.51 11.83
CA ASN A 123 5.62 -28.47 10.81
C ASN A 123 4.64 -27.31 11.08
N ALA A 124 3.43 -27.59 11.56
CA ALA A 124 2.47 -26.55 11.93
C ALA A 124 2.92 -25.76 13.17
N VAL A 125 3.60 -26.43 14.13
CA VAL A 125 4.27 -25.75 15.26
C VAL A 125 5.38 -24.82 14.74
N ARG A 126 6.24 -25.27 13.83
CA ARG A 126 7.29 -24.43 13.21
C ARG A 126 6.69 -23.23 12.47
N ALA A 127 5.64 -23.43 11.68
CA ALA A 127 4.99 -22.35 10.93
C ALA A 127 4.38 -21.27 11.84
N ILE A 128 3.73 -21.65 12.95
CA ILE A 128 3.16 -20.70 13.91
C ILE A 128 4.26 -20.04 14.75
N GLU A 129 5.28 -20.78 15.19
CA GLU A 129 6.36 -20.23 16.00
C GLU A 129 7.24 -19.25 15.22
N ASN A 130 7.58 -19.54 13.96
CA ASN A 130 8.36 -18.65 13.10
C ASN A 130 7.60 -17.34 12.73
N HIS A 131 6.28 -17.29 12.92
CA HIS A 131 5.46 -16.08 12.78
C HIS A 131 5.26 -15.32 14.11
N LEU A 132 5.53 -15.95 15.26
CA LEU A 132 5.30 -15.38 16.59
C LEU A 132 6.55 -15.04 17.39
N CYS A 133 7.71 -15.60 17.03
CA CYS A 133 8.86 -15.59 17.92
C CYS A 133 9.60 -14.24 17.95
N LEU A 134 10.00 -13.81 19.15
CA LEU A 134 11.00 -12.73 19.34
C LEU A 134 12.43 -13.24 19.07
N PHE A 135 12.61 -14.56 19.11
CA PHE A 135 13.83 -15.26 18.71
C PHE A 135 13.47 -16.71 18.38
N CYS A 136 13.98 -17.25 17.28
CA CYS A 136 14.11 -18.69 17.08
C CYS A 136 15.50 -19.03 16.54
N GLY A 137 16.10 -20.13 17.00
CA GLY A 137 17.47 -20.47 16.59
C GLY A 137 18.02 -21.74 17.24
N TRP A 138 19.20 -22.15 16.76
CA TRP A 138 19.96 -23.23 17.37
C TRP A 138 20.89 -22.70 18.45
N LEU A 139 20.74 -23.17 19.68
CA LEU A 139 21.68 -22.88 20.78
C LEU A 139 22.30 -24.17 21.32
N ARG A 140 23.37 -24.04 22.08
CA ARG A 140 24.09 -25.15 22.71
C ARG A 140 23.73 -25.22 24.19
N GLU A 141 22.96 -26.23 24.59
CA GLU A 141 22.55 -26.45 25.98
C GLU A 141 23.56 -27.33 26.70
N PHE A 142 24.13 -26.82 27.81
CA PHE A 142 25.08 -27.57 28.62
C PHE A 142 24.36 -28.57 29.53
N HIS A 143 24.90 -29.79 29.61
CA HIS A 143 24.33 -30.94 30.32
C HIS A 143 25.39 -31.62 31.18
N GLY A 144 25.56 -31.17 32.43
CA GLY A 144 26.44 -31.85 33.39
C GLY A 144 26.68 -31.08 34.69
N PRO A 145 27.34 -31.71 35.69
CA PRO A 145 27.88 -30.98 36.84
C PRO A 145 29.01 -30.04 36.38
N GLY A 146 29.01 -28.81 36.90
CA GLY A 146 29.78 -27.68 36.37
C GLY A 146 31.31 -27.82 36.28
N PHE A 147 31.91 -28.87 36.87
CA PHE A 147 33.34 -29.13 36.71
C PHE A 147 33.70 -29.68 35.31
N LEU A 148 32.79 -30.40 34.65
CA LEU A 148 33.01 -30.92 33.29
C LEU A 148 32.89 -29.81 32.22
N GLU A 149 32.10 -28.77 32.48
CA GLU A 149 31.94 -27.63 31.58
C GLU A 149 33.25 -26.86 31.35
N VAL A 150 34.17 -26.88 32.33
CA VAL A 150 35.45 -26.16 32.27
C VAL A 150 36.52 -26.94 31.48
N VAL A 151 36.44 -28.28 31.47
CA VAL A 151 37.48 -29.15 30.90
C VAL A 151 37.18 -29.55 29.46
N ALA A 152 35.91 -29.75 29.09
CA ALA A 152 35.52 -30.14 27.73
C ALA A 152 34.08 -29.70 27.36
N PRO A 153 33.79 -28.39 27.23
CA PRO A 153 32.44 -27.86 27.00
C PRO A 153 31.73 -28.43 25.74
N GLN A 154 32.49 -28.86 24.74
CA GLN A 154 31.96 -29.47 23.50
C GLN A 154 31.50 -30.93 23.68
N LEU A 155 31.88 -31.62 24.76
CA LEU A 155 31.49 -33.02 25.04
C LEU A 155 30.30 -33.15 26.00
N VAL A 156 30.03 -32.11 26.81
CA VAL A 156 28.90 -32.07 27.77
C VAL A 156 27.84 -31.04 27.36
N SER A 157 27.57 -30.93 26.07
CA SER A 157 26.50 -30.06 25.58
C SER A 157 25.78 -30.60 24.33
N LYS A 158 24.53 -30.18 24.14
CA LYS A 158 23.64 -30.64 23.07
C LYS A 158 23.13 -29.44 22.27
N LYS A 159 23.14 -29.54 20.94
CA LYS A 159 22.49 -28.58 20.05
C LYS A 159 20.96 -28.73 20.17
N VAL A 160 20.27 -27.66 20.54
CA VAL A 160 18.81 -27.61 20.79
C VAL A 160 18.18 -26.47 20.00
N TRP A 161 16.93 -26.64 19.57
CA TRP A 161 16.18 -25.57 18.93
C TRP A 161 15.40 -24.78 20.00
N VAL A 162 15.61 -23.48 20.03
CA VAL A 162 15.14 -22.59 21.10
C VAL A 162 14.26 -21.51 20.49
N VAL A 163 13.12 -21.24 21.14
CA VAL A 163 12.13 -20.25 20.68
C VAL A 163 11.64 -19.41 21.86
N VAL A 164 11.65 -18.08 21.72
CA VAL A 164 11.06 -17.13 22.67
C VAL A 164 9.77 -16.57 22.08
N LEU A 165 8.65 -16.70 22.82
CA LEU A 165 7.29 -16.44 22.32
C LEU A 165 6.49 -15.53 23.26
N PRO A 166 5.66 -14.60 22.76
CA PRO A 166 4.67 -13.91 23.56
C PRO A 166 3.48 -14.83 23.86
N VAL A 167 3.08 -14.86 25.14
CA VAL A 167 1.96 -15.64 25.68
C VAL A 167 0.99 -14.71 26.45
N GLY A 168 -0.29 -15.08 26.44
CA GLY A 168 -1.39 -14.14 26.64
C GLY A 168 -1.56 -13.54 28.04
N SER A 169 -2.13 -12.32 28.06
CA SER A 169 -2.81 -11.74 29.22
C SER A 169 -4.32 -11.90 29.07
N ARG A 170 -5.01 -12.38 30.12
CA ARG A 170 -6.48 -12.43 30.21
C ARG A 170 -7.12 -11.07 30.52
N ASN A 171 -6.42 -9.96 30.30
CA ASN A 171 -6.93 -8.61 30.48
C ASN A 171 -6.17 -7.61 29.59
N LEU A 172 -6.88 -6.62 29.04
CA LEU A 172 -6.42 -5.72 27.97
C LEU A 172 -5.37 -4.67 28.43
N THR A 173 -5.09 -4.59 29.73
CA THR A 173 -4.30 -3.52 30.36
C THR A 173 -2.96 -3.98 30.94
N ARG A 174 -2.39 -5.09 30.45
CA ARG A 174 -1.09 -5.63 30.93
C ARG A 174 -0.20 -6.14 29.78
N PRO A 175 1.13 -5.97 29.87
CA PRO A 175 2.06 -6.40 28.83
C PRO A 175 2.08 -7.92 28.64
N TYR A 176 2.59 -8.34 27.47
CA TYR A 176 2.77 -9.75 27.11
C TYR A 176 3.71 -10.48 28.06
N LYS A 177 3.46 -11.78 28.25
CA LYS A 177 4.24 -12.66 29.11
C LYS A 177 5.06 -13.60 28.25
N LEU A 178 6.38 -13.61 28.39
CA LEU A 178 7.26 -14.35 27.48
C LEU A 178 7.51 -15.78 27.94
N GLU A 179 7.26 -16.77 27.07
CA GLU A 179 7.67 -18.16 27.30
C GLU A 179 8.88 -18.52 26.45
N LEU A 180 9.80 -19.26 27.05
CA LEU A 180 10.94 -19.90 26.41
C LEU A 180 10.63 -21.38 26.19
N ALA A 181 10.54 -21.80 24.93
CA ALA A 181 10.33 -23.18 24.53
C ALA A 181 11.65 -23.78 23.99
N ILE A 182 12.03 -24.95 24.52
CA ILE A 182 13.26 -25.67 24.14
C ILE A 182 12.90 -27.04 23.59
N TYR A 183 13.33 -27.30 22.37
CA TYR A 183 13.09 -28.52 21.60
C TYR A 183 14.40 -29.32 21.43
N SER A 184 14.33 -30.65 21.49
CA SER A 184 15.49 -31.54 21.33
C SER A 184 15.88 -31.77 19.86
N THR A 185 14.93 -31.62 18.94
CA THR A 185 15.12 -31.62 17.49
C THR A 185 14.21 -30.55 16.85
N LEU A 186 14.46 -30.18 15.58
CA LEU A 186 13.58 -29.26 14.86
C LEU A 186 12.21 -29.89 14.54
N GLN A 187 12.19 -31.21 14.39
CA GLN A 187 11.01 -32.03 14.11
C GLN A 187 10.09 -32.20 15.34
N ASP A 188 10.59 -31.93 16.55
CA ASP A 188 9.82 -32.03 17.78
C ASP A 188 8.62 -31.07 17.75
N ALA A 189 7.41 -31.63 17.78
CA ALA A 189 6.18 -30.87 17.89
C ALA A 189 5.86 -30.41 19.32
N ARG A 190 6.54 -30.97 20.34
CA ARG A 190 6.38 -30.58 21.75
C ARG A 190 7.73 -30.19 22.31
N PRO A 191 7.85 -29.02 22.96
CA PRO A 191 9.11 -28.65 23.60
C PRO A 191 9.36 -29.59 24.80
N ARG A 192 10.62 -29.98 24.97
CA ARG A 192 11.09 -30.75 26.13
C ARG A 192 10.98 -29.91 27.42
N THR A 193 11.22 -28.60 27.29
CA THR A 193 11.17 -27.64 28.40
C THR A 193 10.41 -26.39 27.97
N ILE A 194 9.49 -25.90 28.82
CA ILE A 194 8.89 -24.56 28.70
C ILE A 194 9.21 -23.82 29.99
N ILE A 195 9.76 -22.61 29.90
CA ILE A 195 10.06 -21.74 31.04
C ILE A 195 9.27 -20.44 30.89
N ALA A 196 8.53 -20.06 31.93
CA ALA A 196 7.85 -18.77 32.00
C ALA A 196 8.85 -17.69 32.39
N LEU A 197 9.35 -16.91 31.43
CA LEU A 197 10.46 -15.97 31.65
C LEU A 197 10.11 -14.88 32.68
N TRP A 198 8.84 -14.47 32.77
CA TRP A 198 8.33 -13.55 33.81
C TRP A 198 8.31 -14.14 35.23
N LYS A 199 8.79 -15.37 35.42
CA LYS A 199 9.02 -16.04 36.72
C LYS A 199 10.43 -16.62 36.86
N ALA A 200 11.25 -16.53 35.82
CA ALA A 200 12.62 -17.01 35.81
C ALA A 200 13.59 -15.86 36.07
N ASN A 201 14.78 -16.17 36.60
CA ASN A 201 15.87 -15.21 36.69
C ASN A 201 16.86 -15.44 35.53
N LEU A 202 17.14 -14.38 34.76
CA LEU A 202 18.03 -14.36 33.61
C LEU A 202 19.39 -13.80 34.04
N GLN A 203 20.41 -14.66 34.11
CA GLN A 203 21.79 -14.25 34.37
C GLN A 203 22.46 -13.90 33.04
N GLU A 204 22.93 -12.65 32.94
CA GLU A 204 23.48 -12.09 31.71
C GLU A 204 24.77 -12.77 31.25
N PRO A 205 25.02 -12.83 29.92
CA PRO A 205 26.21 -13.48 29.38
C PRO A 205 27.44 -12.62 29.63
N LYS A 206 28.47 -13.18 30.25
CA LYS A 206 29.78 -12.52 30.42
C LYS A 206 30.55 -12.52 29.09
N LEU A 207 30.23 -11.58 28.20
CA LEU A 207 30.71 -11.52 26.81
C LEU A 207 32.25 -11.54 26.63
N HIS A 208 33.01 -11.12 27.65
CA HIS A 208 34.48 -11.17 27.64
C HIS A 208 35.08 -12.57 27.92
N GLN A 209 34.27 -13.57 28.29
CA GLN A 209 34.75 -14.95 28.46
C GLN A 209 34.83 -15.67 27.12
N SER A 210 35.75 -16.64 26.99
CA SER A 210 35.97 -17.39 25.74
C SER A 210 34.68 -18.06 25.24
N ASP A 211 33.99 -18.80 26.11
CA ASP A 211 32.69 -19.41 25.82
C ASP A 211 31.53 -18.70 26.58
N PRO A 212 30.94 -17.63 26.02
CA PRO A 212 29.87 -16.89 26.67
C PRO A 212 28.60 -17.74 26.74
N SER A 213 27.88 -17.65 27.86
CA SER A 213 26.64 -18.40 28.06
C SER A 213 25.66 -17.64 28.96
N VAL A 214 24.36 -17.80 28.66
CA VAL A 214 23.22 -17.28 29.41
C VAL A 214 22.72 -18.38 30.34
N THR A 215 22.47 -18.07 31.61
CA THR A 215 21.79 -18.99 32.54
C THR A 215 20.39 -18.49 32.83
N ILE A 216 19.41 -19.38 32.72
CA ILE A 216 18.01 -19.13 33.08
C ILE A 216 17.64 -20.08 34.23
N VAL A 217 17.18 -19.52 35.35
CA VAL A 217 16.74 -20.28 36.53
C VAL A 217 15.25 -20.07 36.70
N ASP A 218 14.45 -21.11 36.43
CA ASP A 218 13.02 -21.10 36.80
C ASP A 218 12.90 -21.24 38.32
N ASN A 219 12.34 -20.22 38.97
CA ASN A 219 12.13 -20.18 40.42
C ASN A 219 10.78 -20.78 40.84
N THR A 220 9.97 -21.29 39.91
CA THR A 220 8.70 -21.93 40.25
C THR A 220 8.88 -23.32 40.83
N THR A 221 8.42 -23.51 42.06
CA THR A 221 7.99 -24.84 42.53
C THR A 221 6.80 -25.29 41.67
N LYS A 222 6.66 -26.61 41.47
CA LYS A 222 5.61 -27.22 40.61
C LYS A 222 4.22 -27.20 41.27
N SER A 223 3.77 -26.02 41.70
CA SER A 223 2.35 -25.74 41.91
C SER A 223 1.59 -26.06 40.62
N GLY A 224 0.46 -26.78 40.76
CA GLY A 224 -0.20 -27.41 39.63
C GLY A 224 -0.63 -26.41 38.54
N ARG A 225 -0.44 -26.79 37.26
CA ARG A 225 -1.03 -26.05 36.15
C ARG A 225 -2.54 -25.91 36.39
N CYS A 226 -3.02 -24.68 36.48
CA CYS A 226 -4.45 -24.39 36.38
C CYS A 226 -4.90 -24.53 34.91
N MET A 227 -4.85 -25.76 34.39
CA MET A 227 -5.54 -26.10 33.15
C MET A 227 -7.03 -26.07 33.46
N CYS A 228 -7.82 -25.43 32.58
CA CYS A 228 -9.26 -25.64 32.56
C CYS A 228 -9.54 -27.16 32.41
N ALA A 229 -10.54 -27.67 33.13
CA ALA A 229 -10.53 -29.06 33.58
C ALA A 229 -10.77 -30.09 32.46
N VAL A 230 -9.68 -30.59 31.87
CA VAL A 230 -9.68 -31.75 30.96
C VAL A 230 -10.13 -33.00 31.72
N LYS A 231 -11.44 -33.26 31.72
CA LYS A 231 -12.03 -34.49 32.29
C LYS A 231 -11.52 -35.71 31.51
N ARG A 232 -10.79 -36.58 32.20
CA ARG A 232 -10.25 -37.84 31.68
C ARG A 232 -11.36 -38.75 31.09
N LYS A 233 -11.08 -39.35 29.95
CA LYS A 233 -11.55 -40.70 29.59
C LYS A 233 -10.43 -41.47 28.91
N ILE A 234 -10.51 -42.81 28.98
CA ILE A 234 -9.44 -43.79 28.75
C ILE A 234 -8.46 -43.84 29.94
N GLY A 235 -8.25 -45.05 30.48
CA GLY A 235 -7.41 -45.34 31.63
C GLY A 235 -6.27 -46.32 31.28
N GLY A 236 -5.40 -46.60 32.24
CA GLY A 236 -4.21 -47.44 32.02
C GLY A 236 -3.18 -47.27 33.14
N ASP A 237 -3.33 -48.09 34.19
CA ASP A 237 -2.51 -48.21 35.39
C ASP A 237 -0.96 -48.10 35.20
N LYS A 238 -0.30 -47.21 35.98
CA LYS A 238 0.67 -47.61 37.05
C LYS A 238 1.26 -46.44 37.84
N ARG A 239 1.31 -46.59 39.17
CA ARG A 239 2.06 -45.71 40.10
C ARG A 239 3.57 -45.95 39.97
N ARG A 240 4.36 -44.87 39.92
CA ARG A 240 5.76 -44.82 40.41
C ARG A 240 5.99 -43.52 41.18
N ASN A 241 6.98 -43.55 42.08
CA ASN A 241 7.05 -42.65 43.24
C ASN A 241 7.56 -41.24 42.90
N LEU A 242 7.29 -40.30 43.82
CA LEU A 242 7.89 -38.96 43.81
C LEU A 242 9.40 -39.03 44.05
N ARG A 243 10.12 -38.06 43.49
CA ARG A 243 11.48 -37.62 43.86
C ARG A 243 11.51 -36.09 43.89
N GLU A 244 12.55 -35.52 44.49
CA GLU A 244 12.57 -34.17 45.07
C GLU A 244 12.44 -32.97 44.10
N ASP A 245 12.19 -31.79 44.68
CA ASP A 245 12.02 -30.50 43.99
C ASP A 245 13.34 -29.95 43.40
N GLU A 246 13.69 -30.36 42.18
CA GLU A 246 14.72 -29.69 41.39
C GLU A 246 14.21 -28.39 40.75
N LYS A 247 14.85 -27.26 41.10
CA LYS A 247 14.72 -25.99 40.37
C LYS A 247 15.31 -26.15 38.97
N THR A 248 14.53 -25.81 37.94
CA THR A 248 14.97 -25.99 36.54
C THR A 248 15.94 -24.87 36.14
N ARG A 249 17.24 -25.18 36.20
CA ARG A 249 18.33 -24.33 35.70
C ARG A 249 18.75 -24.80 34.32
N VAL A 250 18.64 -23.91 33.32
CA VAL A 250 19.10 -24.15 31.94
C VAL A 250 20.25 -23.19 31.65
N LYS A 251 21.31 -23.68 31.01
CA LYS A 251 22.44 -22.89 30.54
C LYS A 251 22.58 -23.05 29.02
N LEU A 252 22.58 -21.93 28.30
CA LEU A 252 22.64 -21.87 26.83
C LEU A 252 23.84 -21.06 26.38
N GLY A 253 24.59 -21.59 25.42
CA GLY A 253 25.69 -20.91 24.71
C GLY A 253 25.43 -20.84 23.21
N PRO A 254 26.30 -20.16 22.43
CA PRO A 254 26.19 -20.10 20.98
C PRO A 254 26.39 -21.50 20.36
N ALA A 255 25.87 -21.76 19.16
CA ALA A 255 26.05 -23.07 18.53
C ALA A 255 27.52 -23.30 18.11
N SER A 256 28.16 -22.30 17.49
CA SER A 256 29.59 -22.24 17.16
C SER A 256 30.22 -20.92 17.63
N GLU A 257 31.54 -20.75 17.49
CA GLU A 257 32.23 -19.50 17.87
C GLU A 257 31.74 -18.28 17.07
N ASN A 258 31.30 -18.48 15.82
CA ASN A 258 30.75 -17.42 14.98
C ASN A 258 29.32 -17.00 15.40
N ASP A 259 28.58 -17.85 16.12
CA ASP A 259 27.19 -17.59 16.52
C ASP A 259 27.06 -16.72 17.78
N ARG A 260 28.15 -16.07 18.25
CA ARG A 260 28.15 -15.23 19.47
C ARG A 260 27.07 -14.13 19.45
N GLN A 261 26.71 -13.60 18.27
CA GLN A 261 25.61 -12.62 18.12
C GLN A 261 24.23 -13.22 18.43
N GLN A 262 23.98 -14.49 18.08
CA GLN A 262 22.69 -15.16 18.36
C GLN A 262 22.41 -15.28 19.85
N LEU A 263 23.45 -15.44 20.68
CA LEU A 263 23.29 -15.46 22.14
C LEU A 263 22.86 -14.09 22.69
N THR A 264 23.37 -13.00 22.12
CA THR A 264 22.97 -11.63 22.46
C THR A 264 21.52 -11.37 22.04
N TRP A 265 21.12 -11.72 20.81
CA TRP A 265 19.73 -11.61 20.35
C TRP A 265 18.78 -12.44 21.21
N PHE A 266 19.16 -13.68 21.56
CA PHE A 266 18.42 -14.52 22.51
C PHE A 266 18.25 -13.84 23.88
N SER A 267 19.32 -13.26 24.44
CA SER A 267 19.29 -12.55 25.71
C SER A 267 18.38 -11.32 25.66
N ASN A 268 18.37 -10.56 24.55
CA ASN A 268 17.51 -9.40 24.34
C ASN A 268 16.03 -9.81 24.20
N ALA A 269 15.75 -10.85 23.40
CA ALA A 269 14.41 -11.42 23.25
C ALA A 269 13.86 -11.95 24.59
N CYS A 270 14.70 -12.59 25.42
CA CYS A 270 14.30 -13.02 26.76
C CYS A 270 13.94 -11.87 27.73
N LYS A 271 14.47 -10.66 27.50
CA LYS A 271 14.11 -9.44 28.23
C LYS A 271 12.85 -8.75 27.67
N GLY A 272 12.34 -9.19 26.53
CA GLY A 272 11.22 -8.55 25.83
C GLY A 272 11.60 -7.32 25.01
N ILE A 273 12.90 -7.13 24.73
CA ILE A 273 13.37 -6.13 23.77
C ILE A 273 13.17 -6.73 22.38
N PRO A 274 12.35 -6.13 21.49
CA PRO A 274 12.20 -6.61 20.11
C PRO A 274 13.54 -6.54 19.35
N GLN A 275 13.79 -7.51 18.47
CA GLN A 275 14.94 -7.51 17.57
C GLN A 275 14.47 -7.86 16.16
N THR A 276 15.00 -7.19 15.14
CA THR A 276 14.83 -7.57 13.74
C THR A 276 15.40 -8.97 13.53
N SER A 277 14.64 -9.86 12.88
CA SER A 277 14.92 -11.31 12.87
C SER A 277 15.36 -11.80 11.48
N PRO A 278 16.67 -12.05 11.24
CA PRO A 278 17.16 -12.50 9.94
C PRO A 278 16.55 -13.86 9.55
N GLY A 279 16.23 -14.02 8.27
CA GLY A 279 15.45 -15.15 7.76
C GLY A 279 16.27 -16.41 7.50
N PHE A 280 15.69 -17.59 7.80
CA PHE A 280 16.07 -18.86 7.19
C PHE A 280 14.84 -19.79 7.05
N LEU A 281 14.85 -20.62 6.01
CA LEU A 281 13.83 -21.63 5.62
C LEU A 281 12.54 -21.15 4.90
N GLN A 282 12.70 -21.00 3.57
CA GLN A 282 11.81 -21.51 2.51
C GLN A 282 10.43 -20.90 2.24
N ASN A 283 10.39 -20.09 1.17
CA ASN A 283 9.55 -20.20 -0.02
C ASN A 283 8.40 -21.23 -0.07
N SER A 284 7.32 -20.78 -0.73
CA SER A 284 6.31 -21.56 -1.48
C SER A 284 5.36 -22.48 -0.69
N VAL A 285 4.08 -22.60 -1.05
CA VAL A 285 3.24 -21.78 -1.95
C VAL A 285 1.81 -21.78 -1.38
N ALA A 286 1.00 -20.75 -1.69
CA ALA A 286 -0.35 -20.52 -1.19
C ALA A 286 -1.39 -21.62 -1.49
N THR A 287 -2.42 -21.79 -0.63
CA THR A 287 -3.91 -21.73 -0.81
C THR A 287 -4.67 -22.23 0.49
N ILE A 288 -6.03 -22.33 0.63
CA ILE A 288 -6.78 -22.52 1.94
C ILE A 288 -7.94 -23.64 2.09
N PRO A 289 -9.29 -23.43 1.97
CA PRO A 289 -10.40 -23.96 2.83
C PRO A 289 -11.71 -24.47 2.10
N PRO A 290 -12.88 -24.82 2.72
CA PRO A 290 -13.85 -23.94 3.46
C PRO A 290 -13.91 -24.16 4.97
N THR A 291 -15.11 -24.02 5.64
CA THR A 291 -15.73 -24.18 7.03
C THR A 291 -17.05 -25.06 7.01
N ALA A 292 -17.77 -25.22 8.15
CA ALA A 292 -19.17 -24.76 8.42
C ALA A 292 -20.47 -25.53 8.16
N PRO A 293 -21.68 -24.92 8.45
CA PRO A 293 -22.07 -23.91 9.52
C PRO A 293 -23.08 -24.41 10.62
N PRO A 294 -24.09 -23.81 11.40
CA PRO A 294 -25.08 -22.64 11.39
C PRO A 294 -24.87 -21.50 12.45
N ALA A 295 -25.78 -20.61 12.95
CA ALA A 295 -27.26 -20.48 13.22
C ALA A 295 -27.88 -21.51 14.24
N ALA A 296 -29.16 -21.54 14.66
CA ALA A 296 -30.38 -20.72 14.51
C ALA A 296 -31.02 -20.46 15.92
N GLU A 297 -32.11 -19.73 16.17
CA GLU A 297 -33.20 -19.12 15.37
C GLU A 297 -33.96 -18.09 16.25
N ASP A 298 -34.67 -17.10 15.67
CA ASP A 298 -35.97 -16.61 16.19
C ASP A 298 -36.71 -15.77 15.12
N PRO A 299 -38.04 -15.93 14.88
CA PRO A 299 -38.74 -15.24 13.78
C PRO A 299 -39.96 -14.39 14.19
N ASP A 300 -40.08 -13.15 13.67
CA ASP A 300 -41.39 -12.48 13.60
C ASP A 300 -41.55 -11.36 12.53
N LEU A 301 -40.48 -10.96 11.82
CA LEU A 301 -40.55 -9.93 10.76
C LEU A 301 -41.11 -10.47 9.41
N ALA A 302 -41.86 -11.57 9.44
CA ALA A 302 -42.13 -12.43 8.28
C ALA A 302 -43.58 -12.38 7.74
N MET A 303 -44.41 -11.42 8.17
CA MET A 303 -45.85 -11.35 7.81
C MET A 303 -46.27 -10.08 7.01
N ALA A 304 -45.35 -9.41 6.32
CA ALA A 304 -45.65 -8.16 5.59
C ALA A 304 -45.51 -8.21 4.05
N ILE A 305 -44.98 -9.29 3.45
CA ILE A 305 -44.61 -9.34 2.00
C ILE A 305 -45.40 -10.41 1.22
N SER A 306 -46.22 -11.22 1.89
CA SER A 306 -46.89 -12.41 1.33
C SER A 306 -48.13 -12.14 0.45
N ALA A 307 -48.15 -11.04 -0.34
CA ALA A 307 -49.35 -10.57 -1.04
C ALA A 307 -49.10 -9.87 -2.40
N SER A 308 -48.26 -10.42 -3.29
CA SER A 308 -48.16 -9.94 -4.69
C SER A 308 -47.70 -10.96 -5.75
N LEU A 309 -47.41 -12.22 -5.42
CA LEU A 309 -46.88 -13.21 -6.38
C LEU A 309 -47.62 -14.56 -6.36
N GLN A 310 -48.87 -14.56 -6.86
CA GLN A 310 -49.57 -15.78 -7.30
C GLN A 310 -50.42 -15.54 -8.57
N SER A 311 -49.76 -15.20 -9.68
CA SER A 311 -50.20 -15.45 -11.08
C SER A 311 -49.09 -15.00 -12.04
N ALA A 312 -48.62 -15.80 -13.01
CA ALA A 312 -48.86 -17.23 -13.24
C ALA A 312 -47.64 -17.86 -13.96
N MET A 313 -47.44 -19.18 -13.80
CA MET A 313 -46.46 -19.96 -14.57
C MET A 313 -47.16 -20.84 -15.60
N GLN A 314 -47.15 -20.45 -16.88
CA GLN A 314 -47.45 -21.33 -18.03
C GLN A 314 -47.14 -20.58 -19.34
N GLU A 315 -46.60 -21.17 -20.43
CA GLU A 315 -46.05 -22.52 -20.65
C GLU A 315 -45.08 -22.47 -21.87
N ARG A 316 -44.32 -23.55 -22.15
CA ARG A 316 -43.57 -23.79 -23.41
C ARG A 316 -43.61 -25.29 -23.68
N PRO A 317 -43.83 -25.77 -24.93
CA PRO A 317 -42.91 -25.61 -26.08
C PRO A 317 -43.67 -25.53 -27.44
N PRO A 318 -43.18 -26.05 -28.59
CA PRO A 318 -41.94 -25.81 -29.36
C PRO A 318 -42.18 -25.19 -30.77
N PHE A 319 -41.13 -25.04 -31.59
CA PHE A 319 -41.17 -24.75 -33.06
C PHE A 319 -41.73 -25.95 -33.87
N PRO A 320 -42.39 -25.76 -35.05
CA PRO A 320 -41.65 -25.62 -36.34
C PRO A 320 -42.28 -24.78 -37.49
N ASP A 321 -41.43 -24.39 -38.45
CA ASP A 321 -41.60 -24.21 -39.92
C ASP A 321 -42.62 -23.26 -40.61
N ALA A 322 -42.24 -22.93 -41.88
CA ALA A 322 -43.02 -22.40 -43.03
C ALA A 322 -43.09 -20.87 -43.33
N GLN A 323 -42.56 -20.51 -44.51
CA GLN A 323 -42.95 -19.37 -45.40
C GLN A 323 -44.15 -19.81 -46.30
N PRO A 324 -44.86 -18.98 -47.14
CA PRO A 324 -44.40 -17.72 -47.79
C PRO A 324 -45.41 -16.58 -48.15
N ASN A 325 -44.86 -15.45 -48.63
CA ASN A 325 -45.31 -14.52 -49.70
C ASN A 325 -46.64 -13.70 -49.65
N PHE A 326 -46.66 -12.70 -50.56
CA PHE A 326 -47.72 -11.72 -50.95
C PHE A 326 -48.02 -10.62 -49.91
N GLU A 327 -47.82 -9.32 -50.21
CA GLU A 327 -48.53 -8.41 -51.17
C GLU A 327 -49.94 -8.02 -50.69
N ALA A 328 -50.45 -6.80 -50.91
CA ALA A 328 -49.85 -5.52 -51.31
C ALA A 328 -50.84 -4.36 -51.04
N SER A 329 -50.36 -3.12 -51.22
CA SER A 329 -51.10 -1.95 -51.74
C SER A 329 -52.44 -1.48 -51.11
N SER A 330 -52.45 -0.19 -50.74
CA SER A 330 -53.45 0.84 -51.16
C SER A 330 -54.87 0.81 -50.55
N SER A 331 -55.59 1.94 -50.42
CA SER A 331 -55.26 3.38 -50.48
C SER A 331 -56.47 4.23 -50.00
N SER A 332 -56.29 5.56 -49.94
CA SER A 332 -57.31 6.60 -50.22
C SER A 332 -58.54 6.75 -49.29
N SER A 333 -59.13 7.95 -49.06
CA SER A 333 -58.71 9.35 -49.29
C SER A 333 -59.83 10.32 -48.84
N ALA A 334 -59.50 11.52 -48.31
CA ALA A 334 -60.27 12.78 -48.42
C ALA A 334 -59.72 13.89 -47.47
N VAL A 335 -59.81 15.21 -47.73
CA VAL A 335 -59.85 16.02 -48.97
C VAL A 335 -59.58 17.51 -48.63
N ASN A 336 -58.70 18.20 -49.39
CA ASN A 336 -58.52 19.68 -49.52
C ASN A 336 -58.30 20.55 -48.23
N THR A 337 -57.81 21.80 -48.23
CA THR A 337 -57.33 22.82 -49.22
C THR A 337 -56.00 23.45 -48.73
N GLY A 338 -55.12 24.11 -49.50
CA GLY A 338 -55.02 24.30 -50.96
C GLY A 338 -54.03 25.41 -51.40
N LYS A 339 -53.46 25.27 -52.62
CA LYS A 339 -52.77 26.27 -53.50
C LYS A 339 -51.44 26.98 -53.12
N GLN A 340 -50.42 26.71 -53.96
CA GLN A 340 -49.48 27.65 -54.68
C GLN A 340 -48.59 28.64 -53.87
N GLY A 341 -47.28 28.84 -54.17
CA GLY A 341 -46.37 28.13 -55.09
C GLY A 341 -45.07 28.90 -55.45
N PHE A 342 -44.14 28.23 -56.14
CA PHE A 342 -42.89 28.73 -56.78
C PHE A 342 -41.61 28.99 -55.94
N LEU A 343 -40.45 29.00 -56.62
CA LEU A 343 -39.09 29.11 -56.06
C LEU A 343 -38.53 30.54 -56.11
N GLY A 344 -37.59 30.89 -55.20
CA GLY A 344 -36.69 32.03 -55.40
C GLY A 344 -35.83 32.42 -54.18
N THR A 345 -34.51 32.46 -54.38
CA THR A 345 -33.54 33.36 -53.70
C THR A 345 -33.23 34.52 -54.66
N PRO A 346 -32.72 35.73 -54.25
CA PRO A 346 -31.95 36.03 -53.05
C PRO A 346 -32.32 37.38 -52.33
N ASN A 347 -31.33 38.06 -51.73
CA ASN A 347 -31.37 39.22 -50.81
C ASN A 347 -31.81 40.61 -51.37
N GLN A 348 -31.89 41.60 -50.44
CA GLN A 348 -31.98 43.08 -50.60
C GLN A 348 -33.37 43.64 -50.99
N SER A 349 -33.79 44.88 -50.66
CA SER A 349 -33.31 46.00 -49.80
C SER A 349 -34.55 46.83 -49.30
N THR A 350 -34.67 48.13 -48.93
CA THR A 350 -33.92 49.42 -49.01
C THR A 350 -34.38 50.41 -47.90
N SER A 351 -33.46 51.21 -47.32
CA SER A 351 -33.67 52.62 -46.88
C SER A 351 -32.30 53.21 -46.43
N ASP A 352 -31.57 53.98 -47.25
CA ASP A 352 -31.78 55.40 -47.62
C ASP A 352 -31.58 56.35 -46.41
N SER A 353 -30.82 57.46 -46.47
CA SER A 353 -30.18 58.22 -47.58
C SER A 353 -28.98 59.06 -47.01
N GLU A 354 -27.98 59.60 -47.73
CA GLU A 354 -27.71 59.72 -49.18
C GLU A 354 -26.18 59.98 -49.50
N LEU A 355 -25.90 60.76 -50.56
CA LEU A 355 -24.66 61.30 -51.16
C LEU A 355 -23.65 61.99 -50.18
N VAL A 356 -22.34 62.17 -50.46
CA VAL A 356 -21.70 62.89 -51.60
C VAL A 356 -20.20 62.51 -51.83
N HIS A 357 -19.83 62.25 -53.10
CA HIS A 357 -18.56 62.42 -53.84
C HIS A 357 -17.13 62.03 -53.35
N GLU A 358 -16.39 61.49 -54.35
CA GLU A 358 -14.95 61.67 -54.71
C GLU A 358 -13.79 60.78 -54.18
N ALA A 359 -12.81 60.58 -55.09
CA ALA A 359 -11.42 60.04 -55.02
C ALA A 359 -11.14 58.79 -54.14
N ASN A 360 -10.60 57.65 -54.61
CA ASN A 360 -9.59 57.31 -55.64
C ASN A 360 -8.12 57.70 -55.24
N PRO A 361 -7.08 56.87 -55.54
CA PRO A 361 -5.83 56.87 -54.76
C PRO A 361 -4.61 57.56 -55.43
N GLY A 362 -3.54 57.74 -54.64
CA GLY A 362 -2.14 57.73 -55.10
C GLY A 362 -1.40 56.55 -54.45
N GLY A 363 -0.33 55.97 -55.03
CA GLY A 363 0.58 56.51 -56.04
C GLY A 363 1.95 56.74 -55.39
N VAL A 364 2.74 55.69 -55.15
CA VAL A 364 3.78 55.18 -56.08
C VAL A 364 4.89 56.19 -56.35
N GLY A 365 6.10 55.88 -55.85
CA GLY A 365 7.32 56.68 -55.98
C GLY A 365 8.33 56.23 -54.91
N GLN A 366 9.46 55.54 -55.10
CA GLN A 366 10.24 55.01 -56.25
C GLN A 366 11.68 55.55 -56.20
N ALA A 367 12.63 54.61 -56.14
CA ALA A 367 14.06 54.71 -56.47
C ALA A 367 15.07 55.40 -55.51
N ASP A 368 16.30 54.94 -55.71
CA ASP A 368 17.66 55.39 -55.31
C ASP A 368 17.99 55.55 -53.80
N ALA A 369 19.02 54.90 -53.21
CA ALA A 369 20.41 54.56 -53.60
C ALA A 369 21.40 55.76 -53.51
N GLY A 370 22.65 55.61 -53.04
CA GLY A 370 23.38 54.47 -52.43
C GLY A 370 24.07 54.92 -51.13
N PHE A 371 25.27 54.48 -50.75
CA PHE A 371 26.31 53.63 -51.36
C PHE A 371 27.21 53.05 -50.23
N ASP A 372 27.94 51.96 -50.52
CA ASP A 372 29.31 51.63 -50.04
C ASP A 372 29.63 51.58 -48.51
N LEU A 373 30.47 50.67 -47.98
CA LEU A 373 31.39 49.66 -48.56
C LEU A 373 31.61 48.52 -47.54
N ASP A 374 31.89 47.31 -48.00
CA ASP A 374 32.57 46.24 -47.23
C ASP A 374 34.09 46.41 -47.41
N PRO A 375 34.94 46.25 -46.36
CA PRO A 375 35.60 44.96 -46.20
C PRO A 375 35.96 44.51 -44.76
N SER A 376 35.91 43.20 -44.52
CA SER A 376 36.94 42.36 -43.81
C SER A 376 36.44 41.53 -42.62
N ALA A 377 36.45 40.20 -42.79
CA ALA A 377 36.60 39.20 -41.72
C ALA A 377 38.10 38.85 -41.54
N PRO A 378 38.54 37.91 -40.67
CA PRO A 378 37.87 37.11 -39.60
C PRO A 378 38.63 37.32 -38.24
N PRO A 379 38.76 36.37 -37.25
CA PRO A 379 38.08 35.08 -37.00
C PRO A 379 37.62 34.80 -35.53
N ILE A 380 36.70 33.82 -35.36
CA ILE A 380 36.65 32.72 -34.34
C ILE A 380 36.78 33.12 -32.84
N ALA A 381 35.89 32.75 -31.90
CA ALA A 381 34.77 31.80 -31.83
C ALA A 381 33.63 32.37 -30.93
N ASP A 382 32.56 31.69 -30.48
CA ASP A 382 32.13 30.27 -30.57
C ASP A 382 30.59 30.18 -30.48
N GLU A 383 29.99 28.99 -30.61
CA GLU A 383 28.52 28.81 -30.70
C GLU A 383 27.83 28.35 -29.40
N ILE A 384 26.62 28.89 -29.14
CA ILE A 384 25.61 28.30 -28.25
C ILE A 384 24.29 28.20 -29.03
N PRO A 385 23.75 26.99 -29.30
CA PRO A 385 22.44 26.85 -29.93
C PRO A 385 21.31 27.31 -29.00
N THR A 386 20.48 28.25 -29.46
CA THR A 386 19.23 28.61 -28.79
C THR A 386 18.13 27.63 -29.21
N ASP A 387 17.88 26.60 -28.40
CA ASP A 387 16.77 25.67 -28.65
C ASP A 387 15.41 26.36 -28.52
N GLY A 388 14.54 26.13 -29.50
CA GLY A 388 13.18 26.67 -29.54
C GLY A 388 12.16 25.83 -28.76
N PRO A 389 10.89 26.26 -28.68
CA PRO A 389 9.83 25.46 -28.06
C PRO A 389 9.63 24.15 -28.83
N ILE A 390 9.88 23.02 -28.17
CA ILE A 390 9.91 21.70 -28.80
C ILE A 390 8.48 21.21 -29.12
N HIS A 391 8.26 20.85 -30.39
CA HIS A 391 7.02 20.24 -30.85
C HIS A 391 6.84 18.81 -30.31
N TYR A 392 5.65 18.52 -29.77
CA TYR A 392 5.21 17.14 -29.61
C TYR A 392 4.93 16.50 -30.98
N PRO A 393 5.29 15.21 -31.20
CA PRO A 393 4.97 14.52 -32.45
C PRO A 393 3.46 14.38 -32.60
N SER A 394 2.93 14.87 -33.72
CA SER A 394 1.50 14.82 -34.03
C SER A 394 1.04 13.39 -34.29
N ILE A 395 -0.14 13.03 -33.78
CA ILE A 395 -0.76 11.73 -34.06
C ILE A 395 -1.41 11.80 -35.45
N ASP A 396 -0.91 11.00 -36.37
CA ASP A 396 -1.56 10.79 -37.67
C ASP A 396 -2.92 10.10 -37.47
N LEU A 397 -3.95 10.60 -38.17
CA LEU A 397 -5.33 10.12 -38.13
C LEU A 397 -5.84 9.67 -39.50
N SER A 398 -4.94 9.46 -40.47
CA SER A 398 -5.26 8.88 -41.77
C SER A 398 -5.70 7.41 -41.62
N PRO A 399 -6.79 6.98 -42.28
CA PRO A 399 -7.22 5.58 -42.25
C PRO A 399 -6.38 4.74 -43.20
N VAL A 400 -5.62 3.79 -42.66
CA VAL A 400 -4.87 2.81 -43.46
C VAL A 400 -5.81 1.72 -43.96
N ASP A 401 -6.10 1.73 -45.25
CA ASP A 401 -6.79 0.64 -45.94
C ASP A 401 -5.81 -0.53 -46.18
N MET A 402 -6.19 -1.75 -45.81
CA MET A 402 -5.40 -2.97 -46.02
C MET A 402 -6.26 -4.08 -46.63
N SER A 403 -6.24 -4.13 -47.96
CA SER A 403 -6.69 -5.30 -48.72
C SER A 403 -5.72 -6.47 -48.54
N SER A 404 -6.25 -7.67 -48.35
CA SER A 404 -5.47 -8.87 -48.03
C SER A 404 -4.91 -9.56 -49.28
N PRO A 405 -3.64 -10.02 -49.26
CA PRO A 405 -3.16 -11.04 -50.17
C PRO A 405 -3.46 -12.46 -49.66
N VAL A 406 -3.82 -13.32 -50.61
CA VAL A 406 -4.12 -14.76 -50.51
C VAL A 406 -3.03 -15.55 -49.76
N ALA A 407 -3.43 -16.58 -49.02
CA ALA A 407 -2.53 -17.62 -48.50
C ALA A 407 -2.48 -18.83 -49.46
N GLU A 408 -1.29 -19.38 -49.69
CA GLU A 408 -1.11 -20.68 -50.34
C GLU A 408 -0.94 -21.82 -49.32
N GLU A 409 -1.08 -23.07 -49.79
CA GLU A 409 -1.40 -24.23 -48.95
C GLU A 409 -0.28 -25.28 -48.79
N LEU A 410 -0.34 -25.99 -47.64
CA LEU A 410 0.05 -27.40 -47.46
C LEU A 410 1.56 -27.74 -47.47
N PRO A 411 2.01 -28.94 -46.99
CA PRO A 411 1.22 -30.14 -46.65
C PRO A 411 1.17 -30.55 -45.16
N LYS A 412 0.41 -31.63 -44.90
CA LYS A 412 0.20 -32.30 -43.62
C LYS A 412 0.95 -33.64 -43.59
N GLU A 413 1.43 -34.05 -42.41
CA GLU A 413 1.53 -35.46 -41.99
C GLU A 413 0.93 -35.50 -40.56
N GLU A 414 -0.29 -36.04 -40.40
CA GLU A 414 -0.62 -37.44 -40.04
C GLU A 414 -0.44 -37.77 -38.54
N GLU A 415 -1.56 -38.14 -37.91
CA GLU A 415 -1.62 -38.54 -36.50
C GLU A 415 -1.19 -40.00 -36.29
N LYS A 416 -0.48 -40.28 -35.20
CA LYS A 416 -0.44 -41.62 -34.60
C LYS A 416 -0.67 -41.58 -33.09
N ASN A 417 -1.47 -42.52 -32.62
CA ASN A 417 -1.99 -42.59 -31.27
C ASN A 417 -1.15 -43.47 -30.33
N ALA A 418 -1.43 -43.31 -29.02
CA ALA A 418 -1.21 -44.23 -27.91
C ALA A 418 0.12 -44.19 -27.09
N SER A 419 -0.03 -43.71 -25.86
CA SER A 419 0.55 -44.21 -24.59
C SER A 419 2.07 -44.28 -24.36
N GLY A 420 2.51 -43.76 -23.19
CA GLY A 420 3.44 -44.57 -22.35
C GLY A 420 4.68 -43.94 -21.71
N SER A 421 4.54 -42.90 -20.87
CA SER A 421 5.50 -42.55 -19.79
C SER A 421 6.93 -42.09 -20.16
N GLY A 422 7.69 -41.65 -19.14
CA GLY A 422 9.14 -41.44 -19.20
C GLY A 422 9.58 -39.98 -19.15
N SER A 423 10.36 -39.61 -18.13
CA SER A 423 11.17 -38.39 -18.19
C SER A 423 12.42 -38.64 -19.05
N SER A 424 12.72 -37.74 -19.99
CA SER A 424 13.90 -37.84 -20.85
C SER A 424 15.20 -37.47 -20.11
N CYS A 425 16.33 -37.93 -20.64
CA CYS A 425 17.65 -37.70 -20.09
C CYS A 425 18.07 -36.25 -20.29
N VAL A 426 18.23 -35.52 -19.19
CA VAL A 426 18.64 -34.09 -19.14
C VAL A 426 20.07 -33.80 -19.68
N ILE A 427 20.73 -34.76 -20.34
CA ILE A 427 22.08 -34.64 -20.91
C ILE A 427 22.05 -34.79 -22.44
N CYS A 428 21.20 -35.68 -22.99
CA CYS A 428 21.09 -35.93 -24.43
C CYS A 428 19.68 -35.72 -25.00
N LEU A 429 18.65 -35.63 -24.15
CA LEU A 429 17.21 -35.53 -24.47
C LEU A 429 16.59 -36.73 -25.22
N ASP A 430 17.38 -37.46 -26.03
CA ASP A 430 16.92 -38.52 -26.95
C ASP A 430 16.67 -39.90 -26.30
N ALA A 431 16.89 -40.05 -25.00
CA ALA A 431 16.75 -41.33 -24.28
C ALA A 431 16.04 -41.15 -22.93
N PRO A 432 15.28 -42.15 -22.42
CA PRO A 432 14.66 -42.08 -21.11
C PRO A 432 15.69 -42.03 -19.97
N ALA A 433 15.32 -41.42 -18.84
CA ALA A 433 16.21 -41.25 -17.70
C ALA A 433 16.14 -42.46 -16.74
N GLU A 434 17.26 -43.18 -16.61
CA GLU A 434 17.34 -44.49 -15.94
C GLU A 434 18.06 -44.43 -14.57
N GLY A 435 18.95 -43.46 -14.37
CA GLY A 435 19.82 -43.38 -13.19
C GLY A 435 19.47 -42.23 -12.24
N ALA A 436 19.26 -42.54 -10.96
CA ALA A 436 18.99 -41.56 -9.89
C ALA A 436 20.26 -41.09 -9.16
N CYS A 437 20.24 -39.86 -8.64
CA CYS A 437 21.38 -39.28 -7.92
C CYS A 437 21.25 -39.45 -6.39
N ILE A 438 21.98 -40.43 -5.84
CA ILE A 438 21.92 -40.88 -4.43
C ILE A 438 21.78 -39.76 -3.37
N PRO A 439 22.52 -38.63 -3.40
CA PRO A 439 22.42 -37.60 -2.35
C PRO A 439 21.15 -36.73 -2.41
N CYS A 440 20.42 -36.71 -3.53
CA CYS A 440 19.29 -35.79 -3.75
C CYS A 440 18.05 -36.40 -4.42
N GLY A 441 18.01 -37.73 -4.64
CA GLY A 441 16.84 -38.48 -5.07
C GLY A 441 16.40 -38.30 -6.54
N HIS A 442 16.71 -37.16 -7.17
CA HIS A 442 16.28 -36.86 -8.55
C HIS A 442 16.87 -37.83 -9.59
N VAL A 443 16.06 -38.15 -10.60
CA VAL A 443 16.47 -38.89 -11.81
C VAL A 443 17.34 -37.96 -12.67
N ALA A 444 18.50 -38.45 -13.13
CA ALA A 444 19.59 -37.60 -13.61
C ALA A 444 20.09 -37.92 -15.05
N GLY A 445 19.63 -39.00 -15.68
CA GLY A 445 19.94 -39.32 -17.07
C GLY A 445 19.92 -40.82 -17.40
N CYS A 446 20.13 -41.15 -18.68
CA CYS A 446 20.32 -42.53 -19.15
C CYS A 446 21.71 -43.07 -18.75
N MET A 447 21.86 -44.40 -18.75
CA MET A 447 23.07 -45.04 -18.23
C MET A 447 24.33 -44.84 -19.09
N SER A 448 24.20 -44.50 -20.38
CA SER A 448 25.34 -44.14 -21.23
C SER A 448 25.96 -42.81 -20.82
N CYS A 449 25.20 -41.72 -20.86
CA CYS A 449 25.64 -40.38 -20.46
C CYS A 449 26.14 -40.33 -19.01
N LEU A 450 25.47 -41.04 -18.08
CA LEU A 450 25.91 -41.11 -16.69
C LEU A 450 27.23 -41.88 -16.50
N ASN A 451 27.52 -42.90 -17.32
CA ASN A 451 28.82 -43.56 -17.31
C ASN A 451 29.91 -42.69 -17.97
N GLU A 452 29.58 -41.87 -18.97
CA GLU A 452 30.54 -40.96 -19.61
C GLU A 452 30.95 -39.81 -18.67
N VAL A 453 29.99 -39.17 -17.99
CA VAL A 453 30.22 -38.17 -16.93
C VAL A 453 31.11 -38.75 -15.81
N LYS A 454 30.89 -40.02 -15.46
CA LYS A 454 31.68 -40.79 -14.48
C LYS A 454 33.10 -41.09 -14.98
N ALA A 455 33.27 -41.43 -16.26
CA ALA A 455 34.60 -41.63 -16.88
C ALA A 455 35.41 -40.32 -16.94
N LYS A 456 34.75 -39.20 -17.29
CA LYS A 456 35.35 -37.85 -17.35
C LYS A 456 35.54 -37.21 -15.96
N LYS A 457 35.13 -37.86 -14.87
CA LYS A 457 35.21 -37.39 -13.46
C LYS A 457 34.47 -36.07 -13.17
N TRP A 458 33.43 -35.75 -13.92
CA TRP A 458 32.65 -34.52 -13.73
C TRP A 458 31.68 -34.65 -12.53
N GLY A 459 31.22 -33.50 -12.01
CA GLY A 459 30.14 -33.44 -11.03
C GLY A 459 28.79 -33.80 -11.66
N CYS A 460 27.76 -33.99 -10.83
CA CYS A 460 26.38 -34.14 -11.35
C CYS A 460 25.97 -32.88 -12.14
N PRO A 461 25.47 -32.96 -13.39
CA PRO A 461 25.12 -31.77 -14.17
C PRO A 461 24.13 -30.84 -13.46
N VAL A 462 23.13 -31.42 -12.79
CA VAL A 462 22.03 -30.69 -12.14
C VAL A 462 22.41 -30.10 -10.77
N CYS A 463 23.23 -30.80 -9.97
CA CYS A 463 23.54 -30.38 -8.59
C CYS A 463 25.05 -30.23 -8.26
N ARG A 464 25.92 -30.32 -9.26
CA ARG A 464 27.39 -30.07 -9.28
C ARG A 464 28.25 -30.81 -8.24
N ALA A 465 27.67 -31.61 -7.35
CA ALA A 465 28.38 -32.33 -6.29
C ALA A 465 29.38 -33.38 -6.81
N LYS A 466 30.56 -33.46 -6.16
CA LYS A 466 31.60 -34.49 -6.40
C LYS A 466 31.27 -35.76 -5.59
N LYS A 467 31.10 -36.91 -6.26
CA LYS A 467 30.76 -38.19 -5.60
C LYS A 467 32.00 -38.93 -5.07
N LYS A 468 31.93 -39.46 -3.83
CA LYS A 468 32.71 -40.63 -3.39
C LYS A 468 31.86 -41.90 -3.57
N ARG A 469 32.54 -43.00 -3.95
CA ARG A 469 32.09 -44.40 -4.17
C ARG A 469 30.59 -44.75 -4.01
N LEU A 470 30.04 -45.39 -5.04
CA LEU A 470 28.97 -46.40 -4.84
C LEU A 470 29.56 -47.65 -4.16
N VAL A 471 28.74 -48.32 -3.36
CA VAL A 471 28.89 -49.72 -2.94
C VAL A 471 27.48 -50.36 -3.00
N ALA A 472 27.39 -51.62 -3.42
CA ALA A 472 26.12 -52.35 -3.49
C ALA A 472 25.72 -52.94 -2.12
N SER A 473 24.42 -53.19 -1.92
CA SER A 473 23.89 -53.82 -0.71
C SER A 473 24.34 -55.29 -0.56
N ILE A 474 24.84 -55.68 0.62
CA ILE A 474 24.77 -57.03 1.26
C ILE A 474 25.58 -57.00 2.60
N CYS A 475 25.30 -57.92 3.53
CA CYS A 475 25.89 -58.09 4.89
C CYS A 475 25.63 -56.92 5.88
N VAL A 476 24.59 -56.92 6.75
CA VAL A 476 24.17 -57.91 7.77
C VAL A 476 25.20 -58.10 8.92
N VAL A 477 24.79 -57.68 10.13
CA VAL A 477 25.25 -58.05 11.49
C VAL A 477 26.75 -58.21 11.76
N ALA A 478 27.32 -57.31 12.58
CA ALA A 478 28.62 -57.54 13.25
C ALA A 478 28.87 -56.73 14.54
N ILE A 479 28.33 -55.50 14.68
CA ILE A 479 28.75 -54.55 15.76
C ILE A 479 27.56 -54.13 16.66
N PHE A 480 26.83 -55.13 17.16
CA PHE A 480 26.40 -55.12 18.56
C PHE A 480 27.52 -55.82 19.37
N LEU A 481 27.53 -55.66 20.71
CA LEU A 481 28.50 -56.26 21.66
C LEU A 481 29.87 -55.56 21.84
N GLY A 482 29.95 -54.26 21.63
CA GLY A 482 31.03 -53.41 22.17
C GLY A 482 30.77 -51.92 21.86
N PHE A 483 30.87 -50.96 22.79
CA PHE A 483 31.35 -50.99 24.17
C PHE A 483 30.29 -50.48 25.16
N LEU A 484 29.98 -51.27 26.19
CA LEU A 484 29.39 -50.79 27.45
C LEU A 484 30.44 -50.97 28.55
N TYR A 485 31.38 -50.03 28.67
CA TYR A 485 32.34 -49.99 29.79
C TYR A 485 32.92 -48.57 29.97
N VAL A 486 33.40 -48.26 31.18
CA VAL A 486 33.97 -46.96 31.61
C VAL A 486 32.93 -45.84 31.72
N TYR A 487 32.28 -45.65 32.89
CA TYR A 487 32.70 -44.82 34.04
C TYR A 487 32.83 -43.30 33.71
N GLY A 488 32.28 -42.34 34.47
CA GLY A 488 31.31 -42.38 35.58
C GLY A 488 31.78 -41.72 36.89
N GLY A 489 31.29 -40.49 37.20
CA GLY A 489 31.37 -39.89 38.56
C GLY A 489 31.59 -38.36 38.64
N SER A 490 30.73 -37.67 39.42
CA SER A 490 31.02 -37.11 40.77
C SER A 490 32.27 -36.21 41.02
N ILE A 491 32.30 -35.21 41.94
CA ILE A 491 31.36 -34.68 42.96
C ILE A 491 31.81 -33.26 43.48
N PHE A 492 30.85 -32.35 43.77
CA PHE A 492 30.79 -31.21 44.76
C PHE A 492 31.96 -30.20 45.03
N GLY A 493 31.57 -28.96 45.38
CA GLY A 493 32.37 -28.03 46.22
C GLY A 493 31.92 -26.54 46.17
N SER A 494 31.51 -25.93 47.30
CA SER A 494 31.19 -24.49 47.42
C SER A 494 31.08 -24.04 48.88
N GLN A 495 31.59 -22.83 49.23
CA GLN A 495 31.25 -22.11 50.48
C GLN A 495 31.28 -20.57 50.31
N ASN A 496 30.65 -19.90 51.28
CA ASN A 496 30.20 -18.50 51.28
C ASN A 496 31.29 -17.42 51.42
N GLY A 497 30.93 -16.18 51.11
CA GLY A 497 31.60 -14.95 51.56
C GLY A 497 30.73 -13.72 51.29
N SER A 498 30.62 -12.78 52.25
CA SER A 498 29.68 -11.65 52.18
C SER A 498 30.28 -10.33 52.71
N SER A 499 30.08 -9.23 51.98
CA SER A 499 30.06 -7.86 52.55
C SER A 499 29.41 -6.88 51.55
N SER A 500 29.14 -5.64 51.99
CA SER A 500 28.31 -4.64 51.31
C SER A 500 28.82 -3.20 51.50
N ALA A 501 28.70 -2.34 50.47
CA ALA A 501 28.59 -0.89 50.63
C ALA A 501 28.03 -0.19 49.36
N LEU A 502 27.11 0.76 49.58
CA LEU A 502 26.81 2.03 48.86
C LEU A 502 27.14 2.13 47.34
N GLU A 503 26.17 2.29 46.44
CA GLU A 503 25.23 3.43 46.18
C GLU A 503 25.80 4.58 45.33
N TYR A 504 25.24 4.72 44.12
CA TYR A 504 24.57 5.97 43.73
C TYR A 504 23.33 5.65 42.88
N GLY A 505 22.24 6.41 43.04
CA GLY A 505 20.90 5.99 42.64
C GLY A 505 20.18 6.92 41.66
N SER A 506 19.54 6.32 40.65
CA SER A 506 18.64 6.95 39.69
C SER A 506 17.44 7.67 40.34
N ARG A 507 17.03 8.82 39.79
CA ARG A 507 15.69 9.39 39.99
C ARG A 507 15.15 10.12 38.76
N SER A 508 14.09 9.59 38.16
CA SER A 508 12.91 10.40 37.77
C SER A 508 11.71 9.48 37.53
N LEU A 509 10.61 9.69 38.26
CA LEU A 509 9.25 9.28 37.86
C LEU A 509 8.18 9.83 38.82
N LYS A 510 7.01 10.12 38.25
CA LYS A 510 5.73 10.51 38.88
C LYS A 510 5.59 11.95 39.40
N ARG A 511 4.62 12.66 38.80
CA ARG A 511 3.38 13.03 39.52
C ARG A 511 2.16 12.82 38.62
N LEU A 512 1.00 12.60 39.22
CA LEU A 512 -0.30 12.69 38.54
C LEU A 512 -0.83 14.13 38.69
N GLY A 513 -1.76 14.51 37.80
CA GLY A 513 -2.31 15.87 37.74
C GLY A 513 -3.37 16.18 38.81
N SER A 514 -3.95 17.38 38.68
CA SER A 514 -5.11 17.88 39.43
C SER A 514 -6.05 18.65 38.49
N SER A 515 -7.25 18.97 38.95
CA SER A 515 -8.40 19.39 38.14
C SER A 515 -8.55 20.90 37.90
N TYR A 516 -9.34 21.22 36.87
CA TYR A 516 -10.24 22.39 36.74
C TYR A 516 -10.26 23.41 37.91
N LEU A 517 -9.97 24.66 37.58
CA LEU A 517 -10.83 25.84 37.82
C LEU A 517 -10.29 26.99 36.94
N GLY A 518 -11.14 27.96 36.57
CA GLY A 518 -10.78 29.06 35.67
C GLY A 518 -11.11 30.43 36.25
N ALA A 519 -10.42 31.46 35.74
CA ALA A 519 -10.72 32.89 35.88
C ALA A 519 -10.04 33.66 34.74
N GLU A 520 -10.60 34.79 34.35
CA GLU A 520 -10.09 35.69 33.31
C GLU A 520 -9.28 36.86 33.92
N ASP A 521 -8.51 37.56 33.08
CA ASP A 521 -8.49 39.04 32.89
C ASP A 521 -7.07 39.61 32.56
N ASP A 522 -7.04 40.78 31.92
CA ASP A 522 -5.91 41.33 31.16
C ASP A 522 -4.81 42.06 31.98
N THR A 523 -3.56 42.10 31.48
CA THR A 523 -2.96 43.31 30.85
C THR A 523 -1.43 43.22 30.59
N ASP A 524 -1.11 43.45 29.31
CA ASP A 524 0.06 44.08 28.66
C ASP A 524 1.48 44.21 29.33
N GLY A 525 2.51 44.03 28.49
CA GLY A 525 3.64 44.98 28.47
C GLY A 525 4.99 44.63 29.12
N LYS A 526 5.75 43.66 28.57
CA LYS A 526 7.22 43.85 28.33
C LYS A 526 7.87 42.82 27.39
N GLN A 527 9.01 43.22 26.84
CA GLN A 527 9.69 42.60 25.72
C GLN A 527 11.00 41.90 26.16
N ALA A 528 11.42 40.88 25.40
CA ALA A 528 12.71 40.18 25.47
C ALA A 528 13.07 39.43 26.76
N GLU A 529 12.75 38.12 26.81
CA GLU A 529 13.77 37.05 26.93
C GLU A 529 13.11 35.65 26.79
N SER A 530 13.33 34.98 25.66
CA SER A 530 12.98 33.56 25.45
C SER A 530 13.82 32.97 24.32
N LEU A 531 15.10 32.68 24.62
CA LEU A 531 16.12 32.34 23.61
C LEU A 531 17.04 31.19 24.07
N SER A 532 16.47 30.18 24.74
CA SER A 532 17.20 28.94 25.07
C SER A 532 16.28 27.75 25.39
N SER A 533 15.91 27.00 24.35
CA SER A 533 15.55 25.57 24.46
C SER A 533 16.82 24.75 24.14
N PHE A 534 17.27 24.82 22.88
CA PHE A 534 18.54 24.30 22.33
C PHE A 534 19.85 24.69 23.08
N ARG A 535 19.82 25.48 24.17
CA ARG A 535 21.00 25.95 24.91
C ARG A 535 21.07 25.58 26.39
N GLN A 536 20.02 25.04 27.01
CA GLN A 536 20.05 24.65 28.43
C GLN A 536 19.29 23.35 28.68
N GLY A 537 20.01 22.23 28.59
CA GLY A 537 19.47 20.89 28.89
C GLY A 537 20.45 19.76 28.57
N TYR A 538 21.19 19.89 27.46
CA TYR A 538 22.14 18.89 27.00
C TYR A 538 23.54 19.11 27.59
N GLY A 539 23.99 18.17 28.43
CA GLY A 539 25.40 18.04 28.80
C GLY A 539 26.22 17.38 27.66
N GLU A 540 27.54 17.31 27.81
CA GLU A 540 28.48 16.89 26.75
C GLU A 540 28.39 15.43 26.26
N ASP A 541 27.52 14.59 26.84
CA ASP A 541 27.34 13.16 26.50
C ASP A 541 26.00 12.87 25.78
N ASP A 542 25.58 13.75 24.87
CA ASP A 542 24.43 13.52 23.99
C ASP A 542 24.82 12.54 22.87
N ILE A 543 24.68 11.23 23.12
CA ILE A 543 25.23 10.15 22.29
C ILE A 543 24.46 10.01 20.96
N VAL A 544 24.81 10.85 19.99
CA VAL A 544 24.34 10.74 18.59
C VAL A 544 24.67 9.32 18.06
N PRO A 545 23.67 8.55 17.58
CA PRO A 545 23.91 7.21 17.08
C PRO A 545 24.78 7.25 15.82
N LYS A 546 25.85 6.44 15.77
CA LYS A 546 26.77 6.38 14.62
C LYS A 546 26.11 5.88 13.32
N SER A 547 24.97 5.20 13.46
CA SER A 547 24.13 4.66 12.39
C SER A 547 22.76 4.34 12.98
N PHE A 548 21.68 4.63 12.27
CA PHE A 548 20.38 4.02 12.57
C PHE A 548 20.41 2.52 12.18
N PRO A 549 19.66 1.65 12.87
CA PRO A 549 19.52 0.25 12.43
C PRO A 549 18.78 0.18 11.09
N VAL A 550 19.05 -0.84 10.28
CA VAL A 550 18.30 -1.12 9.05
C VAL A 550 17.13 -2.07 9.39
N CYS A 551 15.96 -1.83 8.82
CA CYS A 551 14.79 -2.70 9.00
C CYS A 551 14.97 -4.04 8.27
N ASP A 552 14.33 -5.12 8.74
CA ASP A 552 14.29 -6.40 8.00
C ASP A 552 13.61 -6.20 6.62
N ASP A 553 14.15 -6.84 5.58
CA ASP A 553 13.73 -6.65 4.18
C ASP A 553 12.23 -6.80 3.92
N ARG A 554 11.48 -7.52 4.77
CA ARG A 554 10.00 -7.59 4.69
C ARG A 554 9.31 -6.23 4.84
N HIS A 555 10.02 -5.23 5.36
CA HIS A 555 9.55 -3.85 5.54
C HIS A 555 9.97 -2.93 4.39
N MET A 556 10.55 -3.45 3.29
CA MET A 556 11.01 -2.67 2.12
C MET A 556 9.95 -1.72 1.53
N GLU A 557 8.66 -2.03 1.71
CA GLU A 557 7.50 -1.25 1.24
C GLU A 557 6.61 -0.79 2.41
N LEU A 558 7.13 -0.75 3.64
CA LEU A 558 6.36 -0.36 4.83
C LEU A 558 5.85 1.08 4.74
N ILE A 559 4.55 1.23 5.00
CA ILE A 559 3.86 2.51 5.16
C ILE A 559 3.25 2.50 6.57
N PRO A 560 3.90 3.11 7.58
CA PRO A 560 3.57 2.83 8.99
C PRO A 560 2.11 3.09 9.37
N CYS A 561 1.48 4.11 8.78
CA CYS A 561 0.08 4.45 9.03
C CYS A 561 -0.95 3.68 8.18
N LEU A 562 -0.50 2.79 7.28
CA LEU A 562 -1.36 1.92 6.46
C LEU A 562 -0.93 0.44 6.57
N ASP A 563 -0.23 0.09 7.66
CA ASP A 563 0.14 -1.28 7.98
C ASP A 563 -1.05 -2.03 8.60
N ARG A 564 -1.59 -3.00 7.87
CA ARG A 564 -2.64 -3.88 8.39
C ARG A 564 -2.18 -4.76 9.56
N HIS A 565 -0.88 -5.03 9.67
CA HIS A 565 -0.35 -5.83 10.77
C HIS A 565 -0.48 -5.07 12.11
N LEU A 566 -0.26 -3.75 12.12
CA LEU A 566 -0.53 -2.87 13.26
C LEU A 566 -1.99 -2.99 13.77
N ILE A 567 -2.98 -3.01 12.88
CA ILE A 567 -4.41 -3.17 13.23
C ILE A 567 -4.61 -4.45 14.08
N TYR A 568 -4.04 -5.58 13.65
CA TYR A 568 -4.09 -6.83 14.40
C TYR A 568 -3.26 -6.79 15.70
N GLN A 569 -2.08 -6.17 15.69
CA GLN A 569 -1.22 -6.02 16.87
C GLN A 569 -1.78 -5.08 17.94
N MET A 570 -2.61 -4.11 17.56
CA MET A 570 -3.30 -3.18 18.47
C MET A 570 -4.71 -3.66 18.84
N ARG A 571 -5.26 -4.65 18.10
CA ARG A 571 -6.61 -5.20 18.28
C ARG A 571 -7.69 -4.14 18.13
N MET A 572 -7.49 -3.24 17.17
CA MET A 572 -8.48 -2.21 16.81
C MET A 572 -9.80 -2.89 16.42
N LYS A 573 -10.91 -2.35 16.91
CA LYS A 573 -12.25 -2.73 16.46
C LYS A 573 -12.62 -1.79 15.33
N LEU A 574 -12.46 -2.26 14.10
CA LEU A 574 -12.79 -1.51 12.89
C LEU A 574 -13.99 -2.15 12.20
N ASP A 575 -14.89 -1.32 11.65
CA ASP A 575 -15.96 -1.79 10.80
C ASP A 575 -15.42 -2.04 9.37
N LEU A 576 -15.40 -3.31 8.99
CA LEU A 576 -14.89 -3.74 7.69
C LEU A 576 -15.86 -3.39 6.55
N SER A 577 -17.16 -3.20 6.84
CA SER A 577 -18.20 -2.93 5.83
C SER A 577 -18.16 -1.49 5.29
N VAL A 578 -17.61 -0.56 6.07
CA VAL A 578 -17.35 0.84 5.68
C VAL A 578 -15.85 1.12 5.46
N MET A 579 -15.06 0.05 5.25
CA MET A 579 -13.67 0.11 4.83
C MET A 579 -12.70 0.80 5.81
N GLU A 580 -13.01 0.91 7.11
CA GLU A 580 -12.12 1.54 8.12
C GLU A 580 -10.72 0.90 8.16
N HIS A 581 -10.60 -0.38 7.82
CA HIS A 581 -9.34 -1.11 7.74
C HIS A 581 -8.42 -0.71 6.56
N TYR A 582 -8.87 0.23 5.72
CA TYR A 582 -8.11 0.91 4.68
C TYR A 582 -7.75 2.37 5.03
N GLU A 583 -8.28 2.89 6.14
CA GLU A 583 -7.97 4.25 6.60
C GLU A 583 -6.61 4.31 7.30
N ARG A 584 -6.19 5.54 7.63
CA ARG A 584 -4.92 5.79 8.34
C ARG A 584 -5.02 5.38 9.81
N HIS A 585 -4.21 4.42 10.22
CA HIS A 585 -4.02 4.00 11.61
C HIS A 585 -2.53 4.05 11.93
N CYS A 586 -2.07 5.11 12.60
CA CYS A 586 -0.64 5.33 12.87
C CYS A 586 -0.14 4.64 14.16
N PRO A 587 1.13 4.19 14.20
CA PRO A 587 1.69 3.55 15.39
C PRO A 587 1.97 4.57 16.51
N PRO A 588 1.66 4.24 17.78
CA PRO A 588 2.06 5.05 18.93
C PRO A 588 3.59 5.01 19.10
N ALA A 589 4.15 5.97 19.84
CA ALA A 589 5.60 6.19 19.95
C ALA A 589 6.40 4.92 20.29
N GLU A 590 5.90 4.07 21.20
CA GLU A 590 6.57 2.85 21.65
C GLU A 590 6.53 1.70 20.61
N ARG A 591 5.93 1.94 19.44
CA ARG A 591 5.85 1.00 18.31
C ARG A 591 6.26 1.62 16.97
N ARG A 592 6.92 2.78 16.98
CA ARG A 592 7.46 3.39 15.76
C ARG A 592 8.64 2.56 15.24
N TYR A 593 8.79 2.54 13.92
CA TYR A 593 9.83 1.79 13.23
C TYR A 593 11.08 2.66 13.09
N ASN A 594 11.84 2.78 14.18
CA ASN A 594 13.00 3.67 14.27
C ASN A 594 14.24 3.01 13.61
N CYS A 595 14.08 2.66 12.32
CA CYS A 595 15.06 1.99 11.47
C CYS A 595 14.95 2.50 10.02
N LEU A 596 16.05 2.43 9.26
CA LEU A 596 16.08 2.82 7.85
C LEU A 596 15.50 1.70 6.98
N ILE A 597 14.58 2.04 6.07
CA ILE A 597 13.98 1.08 5.14
C ILE A 597 14.97 0.76 4.00
N PRO A 598 15.43 -0.49 3.83
CA PRO A 598 16.36 -0.84 2.75
C PRO A 598 15.72 -0.69 1.36
N PRO A 599 16.49 -0.38 0.30
CA PRO A 599 16.03 -0.53 -1.07
C PRO A 599 15.87 -2.04 -1.42
N PRO A 600 15.00 -2.40 -2.38
CA PRO A 600 14.87 -3.78 -2.82
C PRO A 600 16.18 -4.30 -3.47
N SER A 601 16.39 -5.62 -3.42
CA SER A 601 17.55 -6.23 -4.09
C SER A 601 17.54 -5.94 -5.59
N GLY A 602 18.68 -5.47 -6.11
CA GLY A 602 18.82 -5.04 -7.50
C GLY A 602 18.17 -3.69 -7.84
N TYR A 603 17.79 -2.87 -6.86
CA TYR A 603 17.25 -1.52 -7.08
C TYR A 603 18.13 -0.69 -8.03
N LYS A 604 17.51 -0.08 -9.03
CA LYS A 604 18.15 0.80 -10.01
C LYS A 604 17.66 2.22 -9.80
N ILE A 605 18.50 3.22 -10.11
CA ILE A 605 18.05 4.61 -10.15
C ILE A 605 16.83 4.70 -11.10
N PRO A 606 15.72 5.34 -10.70
CA PRO A 606 14.51 5.42 -11.51
C PRO A 606 14.79 5.91 -12.93
N ILE A 607 14.00 5.42 -13.89
CA ILE A 607 14.04 5.94 -15.26
C ILE A 607 13.67 7.43 -15.19
N LYS A 608 14.35 8.27 -15.99
CA LYS A 608 14.15 9.72 -15.97
C LYS A 608 12.88 10.13 -16.70
N TRP A 609 12.33 11.29 -16.33
CA TRP A 609 11.26 11.94 -17.09
C TRP A 609 11.80 12.39 -18.47
N PRO A 610 11.02 12.29 -19.57
CA PRO A 610 9.64 11.80 -19.65
C PRO A 610 9.49 10.27 -19.84
N GLN A 611 10.58 9.52 -20.06
CA GLN A 611 10.49 8.07 -20.35
C GLN A 611 9.83 7.29 -19.21
N SER A 612 10.03 7.73 -17.96
CA SER A 612 9.42 7.15 -16.76
C SER A 612 7.89 7.06 -16.83
N ARG A 613 7.22 7.95 -17.59
CA ARG A 613 5.77 7.92 -17.79
C ARG A 613 5.32 6.56 -18.32
N ASP A 614 6.09 5.94 -19.21
CA ASP A 614 5.68 4.75 -19.95
C ASP A 614 6.52 3.51 -19.62
N GLU A 615 7.65 3.63 -18.90
CA GLU A 615 8.45 2.49 -18.45
C GLU A 615 9.09 2.68 -17.05
N VAL A 616 9.13 1.60 -16.25
CA VAL A 616 9.86 1.54 -14.96
C VAL A 616 10.68 0.26 -14.83
N TRP A 617 11.63 0.23 -13.90
CA TRP A 617 12.41 -0.97 -13.57
C TRP A 617 11.61 -1.99 -12.77
N LYS A 618 11.60 -3.25 -13.21
CA LYS A 618 10.98 -4.37 -12.48
C LYS A 618 11.59 -4.61 -11.10
N ALA A 619 12.88 -4.31 -10.92
CA ALA A 619 13.56 -4.46 -9.63
C ALA A 619 13.08 -3.46 -8.57
N ASN A 620 12.56 -2.29 -8.99
CA ASN A 620 12.11 -1.24 -8.07
C ASN A 620 10.70 -1.53 -7.53
N ILE A 621 9.89 -2.31 -8.26
CA ILE A 621 8.56 -2.78 -7.87
C ILE A 621 8.41 -4.25 -8.34
N PRO A 622 8.85 -5.25 -7.54
CA PRO A 622 8.88 -6.66 -7.94
C PRO A 622 7.49 -7.34 -8.08
N HIS A 623 6.40 -6.58 -8.08
CA HIS A 623 5.01 -7.05 -7.94
C HIS A 623 4.33 -7.30 -9.30
N THR A 624 4.95 -8.14 -10.14
CA THR A 624 4.48 -8.39 -11.52
C THR A 624 3.21 -9.27 -11.67
N HIS A 625 2.50 -9.61 -10.58
CA HIS A 625 1.26 -10.42 -10.66
C HIS A 625 0.17 -9.72 -11.48
N LEU A 626 -0.02 -8.42 -11.27
CA LEU A 626 -1.02 -7.60 -11.95
C LEU A 626 -0.79 -7.55 -13.48
N ALA A 627 0.45 -7.70 -13.94
CA ALA A 627 0.79 -7.77 -15.36
C ALA A 627 0.25 -9.05 -16.04
N HIS A 628 0.15 -10.15 -15.30
CA HIS A 628 -0.47 -11.38 -15.81
C HIS A 628 -2.00 -11.26 -15.79
N GLU A 629 -2.57 -10.78 -14.68
CA GLU A 629 -4.03 -10.66 -14.47
C GLU A 629 -4.73 -9.56 -15.29
N LYS A 630 -3.97 -8.62 -15.88
CA LYS A 630 -4.47 -7.50 -16.71
C LYS A 630 -3.78 -7.40 -18.08
N SER A 631 -3.15 -8.50 -18.51
CA SER A 631 -2.46 -8.61 -19.80
C SER A 631 -3.40 -8.37 -20.99
N ASP A 632 -4.66 -8.82 -20.88
CA ASP A 632 -5.76 -8.60 -21.81
C ASP A 632 -6.16 -7.13 -21.98
N GLN A 633 -5.99 -6.32 -20.94
CA GLN A 633 -6.47 -4.93 -20.86
C GLN A 633 -5.39 -3.89 -21.15
N ASN A 634 -4.17 -4.31 -21.52
CA ASN A 634 -3.02 -3.44 -21.79
C ASN A 634 -2.66 -2.48 -20.64
N TRP A 635 -2.90 -2.86 -19.38
CA TRP A 635 -2.53 -2.04 -18.22
C TRP A 635 -1.02 -1.90 -18.07
N MET A 636 -0.30 -3.02 -18.16
CA MET A 636 1.16 -3.08 -18.09
C MET A 636 1.68 -4.34 -18.82
N VAL A 637 2.90 -4.27 -19.34
CA VAL A 637 3.56 -5.38 -20.05
C VAL A 637 5.00 -5.52 -19.53
N VAL A 638 5.37 -6.71 -19.03
CA VAL A 638 6.75 -6.99 -18.61
C VAL A 638 7.62 -7.26 -19.85
N LYS A 639 8.67 -6.47 -20.04
CA LYS A 639 9.65 -6.60 -21.13
C LYS A 639 11.06 -6.70 -20.54
N GLY A 640 11.50 -7.93 -20.27
CA GLY A 640 12.80 -8.21 -19.65
C GLY A 640 12.89 -7.61 -18.24
N GLU A 641 13.82 -6.68 -18.05
CA GLU A 641 14.02 -5.94 -16.79
C GLU A 641 13.03 -4.78 -16.57
N LYS A 642 12.26 -4.39 -17.59
CA LYS A 642 11.33 -3.24 -17.51
C LYS A 642 9.86 -3.67 -17.48
N ILE A 643 9.03 -2.80 -16.92
CA ILE A 643 7.56 -2.86 -16.99
C ILE A 643 7.11 -1.65 -17.80
N VAL A 644 6.35 -1.88 -18.86
CA VAL A 644 5.90 -0.86 -19.83
C VAL A 644 4.40 -0.62 -19.69
N PHE A 645 3.96 0.64 -19.73
CA PHE A 645 2.57 1.07 -19.54
C PHE A 645 2.01 1.69 -20.83
N PRO A 646 1.41 0.92 -21.75
CA PRO A 646 0.91 1.43 -23.03
C PRO A 646 -0.41 2.23 -22.92
N GLY A 647 -0.70 2.80 -21.73
CA GLY A 647 -1.86 3.66 -21.48
C GLY A 647 -3.22 2.94 -21.44
N GLY A 648 -3.27 1.60 -21.44
CA GLY A 648 -4.52 0.85 -21.38
C GLY A 648 -5.25 0.94 -20.04
N GLY A 649 -6.51 0.54 -20.04
CA GLY A 649 -7.42 0.53 -18.88
C GLY A 649 -8.71 -0.23 -19.17
N THR A 650 -9.51 -0.51 -18.15
CA THR A 650 -10.67 -1.43 -18.23
C THR A 650 -11.83 -0.94 -19.10
N HIS A 651 -11.98 0.37 -19.30
CA HIS A 651 -12.91 0.97 -20.27
C HIS A 651 -12.18 1.78 -21.36
N PHE A 652 -10.86 1.64 -21.45
CA PHE A 652 -10.02 2.33 -22.44
C PHE A 652 -8.87 1.43 -22.93
N HIS A 653 -9.22 0.22 -23.38
CA HIS A 653 -8.28 -0.77 -23.93
C HIS A 653 -7.41 -0.24 -25.08
N TYR A 654 -7.94 0.74 -25.84
CA TYR A 654 -7.30 1.40 -26.97
C TYR A 654 -6.45 2.64 -26.58
N GLY A 655 -6.20 2.85 -25.28
CA GLY A 655 -5.33 3.89 -24.74
C GLY A 655 -6.06 5.10 -24.16
N ALA A 656 -5.61 5.56 -22.99
CA ALA A 656 -6.19 6.67 -22.22
C ALA A 656 -6.34 7.97 -23.04
N GLY A 657 -5.41 8.29 -23.93
CA GLY A 657 -5.49 9.49 -24.78
C GLY A 657 -6.75 9.55 -25.66
N LYS A 658 -7.17 8.42 -26.24
CA LYS A 658 -8.42 8.35 -27.05
C LYS A 658 -9.66 8.53 -26.17
N TYR A 659 -9.61 8.03 -24.95
CA TYR A 659 -10.69 8.17 -23.97
C TYR A 659 -10.81 9.60 -23.42
N ILE A 660 -9.69 10.27 -23.10
CA ILE A 660 -9.64 11.70 -22.74
C ILE A 660 -10.22 12.57 -23.86
N ALA A 661 -9.83 12.33 -25.11
CA ALA A 661 -10.40 13.01 -26.28
C ALA A 661 -11.91 12.74 -26.44
N SER A 662 -12.38 11.53 -26.12
CA SER A 662 -13.82 11.20 -26.13
C SER A 662 -14.60 11.93 -25.03
N ILE A 663 -14.03 12.13 -23.83
CA ILE A 663 -14.66 12.92 -22.76
C ILE A 663 -14.76 14.39 -23.18
N ALA A 664 -13.69 14.96 -23.74
CA ALA A 664 -13.70 16.32 -24.27
C ALA A 664 -14.73 16.50 -25.40
N ASN A 665 -14.83 15.53 -26.31
CA ASN A 665 -15.84 15.50 -27.37
C ASN A 665 -17.28 15.43 -26.81
N MET A 666 -17.51 14.61 -25.78
CA MET A 666 -18.81 14.50 -25.11
C MET A 666 -19.24 15.81 -24.43
N LEU A 667 -18.29 16.58 -23.91
CA LEU A 667 -18.53 17.90 -23.31
C LEU A 667 -18.53 19.06 -24.32
N ASN A 668 -18.42 18.76 -25.62
CA ASN A 668 -18.30 19.74 -26.71
C ASN A 668 -17.13 20.73 -26.54
N PHE A 669 -16.02 20.31 -25.93
CA PHE A 669 -14.84 21.15 -25.75
C PHE A 669 -14.00 21.23 -27.03
N SER A 670 -13.53 22.44 -27.34
CA SER A 670 -12.75 22.78 -28.53
C SER A 670 -11.56 21.85 -28.77
N ASN A 671 -11.34 21.46 -30.03
CA ASN A 671 -10.21 20.63 -30.48
C ASN A 671 -10.08 19.26 -29.79
N ASN A 672 -11.15 18.76 -29.15
CA ASN A 672 -11.14 17.58 -28.27
C ASN A 672 -10.11 17.69 -27.11
N ASN A 673 -9.75 18.91 -26.69
CA ASN A 673 -8.85 19.14 -25.57
C ASN A 673 -9.66 19.30 -24.26
N LEU A 674 -9.47 18.38 -23.32
CA LEU A 674 -10.19 18.37 -22.05
C LEU A 674 -9.89 19.60 -21.16
N ASN A 675 -8.76 20.28 -21.38
CA ASN A 675 -8.30 21.44 -20.62
C ASN A 675 -9.24 22.66 -20.73
N ASN A 676 -10.00 22.75 -21.84
CA ASN A 676 -11.02 23.76 -22.08
C ASN A 676 -10.55 25.21 -21.82
N GLU A 677 -9.52 25.64 -22.56
CA GLU A 677 -8.95 27.00 -22.47
C GLU A 677 -8.45 27.34 -21.05
N GLY A 678 -7.84 26.37 -20.37
CA GLY A 678 -7.33 26.49 -19.00
C GLY A 678 -8.38 26.39 -17.89
N ARG A 679 -9.67 26.17 -18.23
CA ARG A 679 -10.77 26.15 -17.25
C ARG A 679 -10.87 24.84 -16.47
N LEU A 680 -10.33 23.74 -16.99
CA LEU A 680 -10.22 22.45 -16.30
C LEU A 680 -8.75 22.12 -16.09
N ARG A 681 -8.30 22.11 -14.83
CA ARG A 681 -6.90 21.96 -14.42
C ARG A 681 -6.71 20.87 -13.37
N THR A 682 -7.52 20.83 -12.31
CA THR A 682 -7.40 19.83 -11.23
C THR A 682 -8.45 18.73 -11.34
N VAL A 683 -7.99 17.48 -11.32
CA VAL A 683 -8.83 16.27 -11.45
C VAL A 683 -8.66 15.34 -10.25
N LEU A 684 -9.74 14.70 -9.81
CA LEU A 684 -9.68 13.59 -8.85
C LEU A 684 -9.99 12.28 -9.57
N ASP A 685 -9.02 11.36 -9.62
CA ASP A 685 -9.13 10.06 -10.33
C ASP A 685 -9.23 8.93 -9.29
N VAL A 686 -10.45 8.48 -8.98
CA VAL A 686 -10.70 7.49 -7.92
C VAL A 686 -10.74 6.06 -8.46
N GLY A 687 -10.03 5.14 -7.80
CA GLY A 687 -9.82 3.79 -8.34
C GLY A 687 -8.94 3.80 -9.59
N CYS A 688 -8.00 4.75 -9.67
CA CYS A 688 -7.16 5.08 -10.82
C CYS A 688 -6.30 3.93 -11.39
N GLY A 689 -6.20 2.79 -10.70
CA GLY A 689 -5.31 1.69 -11.06
C GLY A 689 -3.84 2.16 -11.02
N VAL A 690 -3.12 1.92 -12.10
CA VAL A 690 -1.73 2.41 -12.29
C VAL A 690 -1.65 3.88 -12.73
N ALA A 691 -2.72 4.66 -12.56
CA ALA A 691 -2.86 6.07 -12.95
C ALA A 691 -2.64 6.37 -14.44
N SER A 692 -3.01 5.46 -15.34
CA SER A 692 -2.91 5.68 -16.81
C SER A 692 -3.72 6.89 -17.30
N PHE A 693 -4.86 7.20 -16.66
CA PHE A 693 -5.65 8.39 -16.98
C PHE A 693 -4.91 9.66 -16.56
N GLY A 694 -4.53 9.79 -15.28
CA GLY A 694 -3.70 10.88 -14.77
C GLY A 694 -2.39 11.11 -15.54
N ALA A 695 -1.72 10.04 -15.99
CA ALA A 695 -0.48 10.13 -16.78
C ALA A 695 -0.66 10.82 -18.15
N TYR A 696 -1.79 10.60 -18.82
CA TYR A 696 -2.07 11.12 -20.17
C TYR A 696 -2.75 12.50 -20.12
N LEU A 697 -3.25 12.92 -18.95
CA LEU A 697 -3.75 14.28 -18.72
C LEU A 697 -2.64 15.34 -18.64
N LEU A 698 -1.42 14.95 -18.26
CA LEU A 698 -0.27 15.85 -18.10
C LEU A 698 0.11 16.57 -19.41
N SER A 699 -0.02 15.91 -20.57
CA SER A 699 0.20 16.51 -21.90
C SER A 699 -0.90 17.49 -22.35
N SER A 700 -1.94 17.68 -21.53
CA SER A 700 -3.01 18.65 -21.74
C SER A 700 -3.04 19.70 -20.62
N ASP A 701 -1.93 19.93 -19.91
CA ASP A 701 -1.86 20.87 -18.78
C ASP A 701 -2.88 20.59 -17.65
N ILE A 702 -3.33 19.34 -17.53
CA ILE A 702 -4.22 18.88 -16.47
C ILE A 702 -3.43 18.04 -15.47
N ILE A 703 -3.64 18.29 -14.18
CA ILE A 703 -3.03 17.54 -13.09
C ILE A 703 -4.09 16.76 -12.31
N ALA A 704 -3.92 15.44 -12.27
CA ALA A 704 -4.81 14.54 -11.55
C ALA A 704 -4.21 14.09 -10.22
N MET A 705 -5.01 14.13 -9.15
CA MET A 705 -4.74 13.42 -7.91
C MET A 705 -5.27 11.99 -8.06
N SER A 706 -4.36 11.04 -8.29
CA SER A 706 -4.70 9.64 -8.54
C SER A 706 -4.85 8.89 -7.20
N LEU A 707 -6.06 8.44 -6.86
CA LEU A 707 -6.39 7.88 -5.54
C LEU A 707 -6.72 6.38 -5.63
N ALA A 708 -6.10 5.57 -4.77
CA ALA A 708 -6.49 4.18 -4.53
C ALA A 708 -6.05 3.69 -3.12
N PRO A 709 -6.75 2.68 -2.55
CA PRO A 709 -6.38 2.08 -1.27
C PRO A 709 -5.16 1.14 -1.34
N ASN A 710 -4.56 0.82 -0.19
CA ASN A 710 -3.50 -0.19 -0.04
C ASN A 710 -4.09 -1.62 -0.07
N ASP A 711 -4.63 -2.04 -1.22
CA ASP A 711 -5.48 -3.23 -1.36
C ASP A 711 -4.78 -4.54 -1.77
N VAL A 712 -5.58 -5.59 -1.98
CA VAL A 712 -5.11 -6.93 -2.37
C VAL A 712 -4.48 -6.95 -3.77
N HIS A 713 -4.71 -5.92 -4.60
CA HIS A 713 -4.05 -5.73 -5.89
C HIS A 713 -2.76 -4.90 -5.79
N GLN A 714 -2.25 -4.71 -4.56
CA GLN A 714 -0.94 -4.21 -4.13
C GLN A 714 -0.11 -3.38 -5.13
N ASN A 715 0.29 -2.18 -4.69
CA ASN A 715 1.35 -1.38 -5.29
C ASN A 715 0.96 -0.70 -6.62
N GLN A 716 -0.34 -0.63 -6.93
CA GLN A 716 -0.90 0.20 -8.01
C GLN A 716 -0.42 1.66 -7.96
N ILE A 717 -0.52 2.29 -6.78
CA ILE A 717 -0.05 3.66 -6.54
C ILE A 717 1.48 3.76 -6.55
N GLN A 718 2.20 2.71 -6.14
CA GLN A 718 3.66 2.66 -6.24
C GLN A 718 4.11 2.73 -7.71
N PHE A 719 3.41 2.05 -8.63
CA PHE A 719 3.67 2.21 -10.08
C PHE A 719 3.43 3.64 -10.54
N ALA A 720 2.34 4.29 -10.13
CA ALA A 720 2.06 5.68 -10.49
C ALA A 720 3.16 6.64 -10.02
N LEU A 721 3.56 6.53 -8.74
CA LEU A 721 4.61 7.33 -8.14
C LEU A 721 5.98 7.07 -8.79
N GLU A 722 6.34 5.80 -9.04
CA GLU A 722 7.62 5.45 -9.65
C GLU A 722 7.76 6.01 -11.08
N ARG A 723 6.66 6.00 -11.85
CA ARG A 723 6.54 6.60 -13.19
C ARG A 723 6.65 8.13 -13.20
N GLY A 724 6.48 8.79 -12.05
CA GLY A 724 6.46 10.25 -11.94
C GLY A 724 5.09 10.90 -12.10
N ILE A 725 4.02 10.19 -11.73
CA ILE A 725 2.62 10.64 -11.83
C ILE A 725 2.11 11.00 -10.42
N PRO A 726 1.37 12.11 -10.23
CA PRO A 726 0.82 12.45 -8.93
C PRO A 726 -0.23 11.45 -8.46
N ALA A 727 -0.05 10.93 -7.25
CA ALA A 727 -0.92 9.92 -6.66
C ALA A 727 -0.88 9.98 -5.12
N TYR A 728 -1.91 9.42 -4.48
CA TYR A 728 -2.04 9.36 -3.03
C TYR A 728 -2.70 8.05 -2.58
N LEU A 729 -2.33 7.56 -1.40
CA LEU A 729 -2.93 6.37 -0.79
C LEU A 729 -4.08 6.78 0.13
N GLY A 730 -5.30 6.36 -0.22
CA GLY A 730 -6.48 6.66 0.58
C GLY A 730 -7.72 5.93 0.07
N VAL A 731 -8.81 6.03 0.84
CA VAL A 731 -10.06 5.31 0.61
C VAL A 731 -11.25 6.25 0.89
N LEU A 732 -12.34 6.05 0.15
CA LEU A 732 -13.65 6.62 0.50
C LEU A 732 -14.31 5.70 1.55
N GLY A 733 -13.90 5.87 2.82
CA GLY A 733 -14.34 5.08 3.97
C GLY A 733 -15.37 5.82 4.83
N THR A 734 -14.94 6.25 6.02
CA THR A 734 -15.70 7.03 7.01
C THR A 734 -15.20 8.48 7.13
N LYS A 735 -13.91 8.72 6.87
CA LYS A 735 -13.26 10.04 6.95
C LYS A 735 -13.36 10.82 5.63
N ARG A 736 -13.46 12.16 5.73
CA ARG A 736 -13.26 13.06 4.57
C ARG A 736 -11.88 12.82 3.96
N LEU A 737 -11.78 12.92 2.64
CA LEU A 737 -10.49 12.95 1.95
C LEU A 737 -9.71 14.23 2.35
N PRO A 738 -8.37 14.20 2.36
CA PRO A 738 -7.54 15.29 2.90
C PRO A 738 -7.42 16.51 1.95
N TYR A 739 -8.52 16.84 1.26
CA TYR A 739 -8.64 17.91 0.27
C TYR A 739 -9.84 18.81 0.64
N PRO A 740 -9.69 20.15 0.64
CA PRO A 740 -10.72 21.10 1.07
C PRO A 740 -11.89 21.16 0.07
N SER A 741 -12.94 21.91 0.41
CA SER A 741 -14.09 22.06 -0.50
C SER A 741 -13.65 22.62 -1.85
N ARG A 742 -14.35 22.19 -2.91
CA ARG A 742 -14.20 22.76 -4.25
C ARG A 742 -12.74 22.71 -4.74
N SER A 743 -12.08 21.57 -4.56
CA SER A 743 -10.68 21.35 -4.95
C SER A 743 -10.52 20.99 -6.44
N PHE A 744 -11.53 20.33 -7.04
CA PHE A 744 -11.42 19.71 -8.37
C PHE A 744 -12.47 20.24 -9.35
N GLU A 745 -12.08 20.40 -10.62
CA GLU A 745 -12.98 20.76 -11.72
C GLU A 745 -13.65 19.53 -12.36
N LEU A 746 -13.01 18.36 -12.26
CA LEU A 746 -13.53 17.08 -12.74
C LEU A 746 -13.20 15.95 -11.75
N ALA A 747 -14.17 15.10 -11.47
CA ALA A 747 -13.99 13.80 -10.85
C ALA A 747 -14.09 12.70 -11.92
N HIS A 748 -13.30 11.64 -11.79
CA HIS A 748 -13.29 10.50 -12.70
C HIS A 748 -13.34 9.18 -11.92
N CYS A 749 -14.19 8.26 -12.38
CA CYS A 749 -14.16 6.85 -12.00
C CYS A 749 -14.36 5.98 -13.26
N SER A 750 -13.43 5.06 -13.50
CA SER A 750 -13.55 4.02 -14.53
C SER A 750 -13.52 2.64 -13.87
N ARG A 751 -14.69 2.03 -13.64
CA ARG A 751 -14.86 0.74 -12.94
C ARG A 751 -14.23 0.71 -11.54
N CYS A 752 -14.29 1.82 -10.81
CA CYS A 752 -13.61 2.00 -9.52
C CYS A 752 -14.10 1.09 -8.37
N ARG A 753 -15.20 0.33 -8.56
CA ARG A 753 -15.82 -0.57 -7.56
C ARG A 753 -16.22 0.14 -6.25
N ILE A 754 -16.60 1.40 -6.35
CA ILE A 754 -17.12 2.19 -5.23
C ILE A 754 -18.64 2.12 -5.29
N ASP A 755 -19.28 1.66 -4.21
CA ASP A 755 -20.72 1.75 -4.03
C ASP A 755 -21.10 3.21 -3.70
N TRP A 756 -21.52 3.94 -4.73
CA TRP A 756 -21.95 5.34 -4.62
C TRP A 756 -23.31 5.52 -3.94
N LEU A 757 -24.07 4.44 -3.71
CA LEU A 757 -25.37 4.46 -3.03
C LEU A 757 -25.24 4.17 -1.53
N GLN A 758 -24.13 3.59 -1.09
CA GLN A 758 -23.87 3.24 0.31
C GLN A 758 -24.15 4.41 1.26
N ARG A 759 -24.86 4.13 2.37
CA ARG A 759 -25.14 5.09 3.47
C ARG A 759 -25.77 6.39 2.97
N ASP A 760 -26.96 6.31 2.37
CA ASP A 760 -27.71 7.44 1.79
C ASP A 760 -26.91 8.28 0.77
N GLY A 761 -25.91 7.68 0.12
CA GLY A 761 -25.07 8.34 -0.88
C GLY A 761 -23.87 9.12 -0.33
N ILE A 762 -23.45 8.88 0.92
CA ILE A 762 -22.42 9.67 1.61
C ILE A 762 -21.09 9.80 0.83
N LEU A 763 -20.69 8.76 0.09
CA LEU A 763 -19.46 8.79 -0.72
C LEU A 763 -19.58 9.73 -1.94
N LEU A 764 -20.78 9.87 -2.49
CA LEU A 764 -21.08 10.78 -3.59
C LEU A 764 -21.25 12.23 -3.10
N LEU A 765 -21.61 12.41 -1.83
CA LEU A 765 -21.68 13.72 -1.16
C LEU A 765 -20.29 14.25 -0.77
N GLU A 766 -19.38 13.38 -0.36
CA GLU A 766 -17.96 13.73 -0.25
C GLU A 766 -17.38 14.14 -1.63
N LEU A 767 -17.78 13.46 -2.71
CA LEU A 767 -17.41 13.87 -4.08
C LEU A 767 -18.02 15.23 -4.46
N ASP A 768 -19.26 15.50 -4.04
CA ASP A 768 -19.91 16.79 -4.20
C ASP A 768 -19.15 17.91 -3.48
N ARG A 769 -18.83 17.75 -2.19
CA ARG A 769 -18.04 18.72 -1.39
C ARG A 769 -16.72 19.09 -2.10
N LEU A 770 -16.07 18.11 -2.71
CA LEU A 770 -14.79 18.25 -3.41
C LEU A 770 -14.88 18.90 -4.80
N LEU A 771 -16.03 18.84 -5.48
CA LEU A 771 -16.23 19.43 -6.80
C LEU A 771 -16.57 20.93 -6.72
N ARG A 772 -15.98 21.71 -7.64
CA ARG A 772 -16.31 23.13 -7.83
C ARG A 772 -17.75 23.31 -8.38
N PRO A 773 -18.38 24.49 -8.19
CA PRO A 773 -19.64 24.80 -8.88
C PRO A 773 -19.48 24.69 -10.40
N GLY A 774 -20.40 23.99 -11.07
CA GLY A 774 -20.28 23.66 -12.49
C GLY A 774 -19.29 22.54 -12.83
N GLY A 775 -18.64 21.93 -11.84
CA GLY A 775 -17.70 20.81 -12.01
C GLY A 775 -18.39 19.52 -12.45
N TYR A 776 -17.60 18.60 -13.00
CA TYR A 776 -18.10 17.39 -13.66
C TYR A 776 -17.77 16.10 -12.89
N PHE A 777 -18.60 15.07 -13.02
CA PHE A 777 -18.27 13.69 -12.65
C PHE A 777 -18.40 12.78 -13.87
N ALA A 778 -17.27 12.29 -14.39
CA ALA A 778 -17.21 11.32 -15.47
C ALA A 778 -17.15 9.89 -14.90
N TYR A 779 -18.18 9.11 -15.14
CA TYR A 779 -18.35 7.75 -14.63
C TYR A 779 -18.49 6.77 -15.81
N SER A 780 -17.54 5.83 -15.88
CA SER A 780 -17.49 4.76 -16.88
C SER A 780 -17.56 3.42 -16.17
N SER A 781 -18.73 2.79 -16.17
CA SER A 781 -19.01 1.55 -15.44
C SER A 781 -20.26 0.86 -16.00
N PRO A 782 -20.42 -0.48 -15.91
CA PRO A 782 -21.58 -1.22 -16.44
C PRO A 782 -22.94 -0.62 -16.07
N GLU A 783 -23.08 -0.15 -14.83
CA GLU A 783 -24.22 0.57 -14.24
C GLU A 783 -24.62 1.83 -15.05
N ALA A 784 -23.76 2.35 -15.93
CA ALA A 784 -24.08 3.45 -16.82
C ALA A 784 -24.68 3.03 -18.18
N TYR A 785 -24.50 1.78 -18.63
CA TYR A 785 -24.81 1.38 -20.02
C TYR A 785 -25.41 -0.02 -20.23
N ALA A 786 -25.24 -0.94 -19.29
CA ALA A 786 -25.79 -2.28 -19.36
C ALA A 786 -27.32 -2.27 -19.26
N GLN A 787 -27.93 -3.42 -19.58
CA GLN A 787 -29.38 -3.55 -19.81
C GLN A 787 -30.02 -4.70 -19.03
N ASP A 788 -29.28 -5.34 -18.13
CA ASP A 788 -29.82 -6.26 -17.13
C ASP A 788 -30.51 -5.50 -15.99
N GLU A 789 -31.37 -6.20 -15.24
CA GLU A 789 -32.23 -5.57 -14.24
C GLU A 789 -31.48 -5.02 -13.02
N GLU A 790 -30.25 -5.49 -12.77
CA GLU A 790 -29.42 -5.08 -11.63
C GLU A 790 -28.69 -3.77 -11.93
N ASP A 791 -27.94 -3.69 -13.03
CA ASP A 791 -27.31 -2.44 -13.47
C ASP A 791 -28.37 -1.37 -13.77
N LEU A 792 -29.53 -1.75 -14.35
CA LEU A 792 -30.65 -0.82 -14.53
C LEU A 792 -31.32 -0.40 -13.21
N ARG A 793 -31.26 -1.19 -12.13
CA ARG A 793 -31.73 -0.79 -10.79
C ARG A 793 -30.77 0.23 -10.19
N ILE A 794 -29.47 -0.08 -10.17
CA ILE A 794 -28.42 0.81 -9.66
C ILE A 794 -28.42 2.13 -10.44
N TRP A 795 -28.55 2.10 -11.77
CA TRP A 795 -28.71 3.29 -12.62
C TRP A 795 -29.85 4.20 -12.17
N ARG A 796 -31.02 3.62 -11.86
CA ARG A 796 -32.22 4.38 -11.45
C ARG A 796 -32.04 5.02 -10.07
N GLU A 797 -31.56 4.25 -9.10
CA GLU A 797 -31.30 4.73 -7.73
C GLU A 797 -30.21 5.81 -7.71
N MET A 798 -29.14 5.64 -8.50
CA MET A 798 -28.07 6.62 -8.66
C MET A 798 -28.56 7.89 -9.38
N SER A 799 -29.40 7.75 -10.42
CA SER A 799 -30.00 8.88 -11.15
C SER A 799 -30.97 9.69 -10.27
N ASP A 800 -31.75 9.02 -9.43
CA ASP A 800 -32.64 9.66 -8.44
C ASP A 800 -31.83 10.40 -7.37
N LEU A 801 -30.77 9.77 -6.82
CA LEU A 801 -29.88 10.41 -5.85
C LEU A 801 -29.22 11.68 -6.41
N VAL A 802 -28.60 11.62 -7.59
CA VAL A 802 -27.95 12.81 -8.18
C VAL A 802 -28.96 13.87 -8.62
N GLY A 803 -30.17 13.46 -9.02
CA GLY A 803 -31.30 14.36 -9.26
C GLY A 803 -31.73 15.10 -7.98
N ARG A 804 -31.86 14.39 -6.86
CA ARG A 804 -32.07 14.98 -5.53
C ARG A 804 -30.87 15.82 -5.04
N MET A 805 -29.68 15.64 -5.61
CA MET A 805 -28.51 16.52 -5.43
C MET A 805 -28.44 17.68 -6.45
N CYS A 806 -29.48 17.91 -7.26
CA CYS A 806 -29.53 18.95 -8.29
C CYS A 806 -28.51 18.83 -9.45
N TRP A 807 -27.81 17.70 -9.56
CA TRP A 807 -26.89 17.45 -10.67
C TRP A 807 -27.66 17.14 -11.96
N LYS A 808 -27.07 17.49 -13.10
CA LYS A 808 -27.67 17.27 -14.43
C LYS A 808 -26.74 16.42 -15.29
N ILE A 809 -27.29 15.61 -16.18
CA ILE A 809 -26.48 14.88 -17.19
C ILE A 809 -25.99 15.92 -18.20
N ALA A 810 -24.68 16.14 -18.26
CA ALA A 810 -24.04 16.96 -19.29
C ALA A 810 -23.89 16.15 -20.60
N ALA A 811 -23.53 14.87 -20.48
CA ALA A 811 -23.47 13.94 -21.61
C ALA A 811 -23.66 12.48 -21.16
N LYS A 812 -24.19 11.63 -22.03
CA LYS A 812 -24.19 10.17 -21.88
C LYS A 812 -23.98 9.52 -23.25
N ARG A 813 -22.93 8.71 -23.40
CA ARG A 813 -22.54 8.09 -24.68
C ARG A 813 -21.75 6.81 -24.43
N ASN A 814 -22.07 5.76 -25.19
CA ASN A 814 -21.42 4.45 -25.10
C ASN A 814 -21.42 3.94 -23.64
N GLN A 815 -20.23 3.80 -23.04
CA GLN A 815 -20.03 3.26 -21.69
C GLN A 815 -19.90 4.34 -20.60
N THR A 816 -20.04 5.62 -20.96
CA THR A 816 -19.72 6.76 -20.09
C THR A 816 -20.91 7.68 -19.92
N VAL A 817 -21.16 8.09 -18.67
CA VAL A 817 -22.00 9.23 -18.32
C VAL A 817 -21.12 10.33 -17.71
N ILE A 818 -21.47 11.59 -17.99
CA ILE A 818 -20.86 12.75 -17.35
C ILE A 818 -21.99 13.58 -16.75
N TRP A 819 -22.00 13.68 -15.43
CA TRP A 819 -22.86 14.61 -14.70
C TRP A 819 -22.16 15.94 -14.46
N GLN A 820 -22.94 16.99 -14.21
CA GLN A 820 -22.47 18.32 -13.85
C GLN A 820 -23.21 18.83 -12.60
N LYS A 821 -22.44 19.34 -11.64
CA LYS A 821 -22.89 20.00 -10.41
C LYS A 821 -23.48 21.39 -10.73
N PRO A 822 -24.56 21.87 -10.08
CA PRO A 822 -25.14 23.19 -10.37
C PRO A 822 -24.14 24.35 -10.16
N LEU A 823 -24.36 25.47 -10.84
CA LEU A 823 -23.54 26.69 -10.75
C LEU A 823 -23.90 27.59 -9.55
N THR A 824 -25.10 27.39 -8.98
CA THR A 824 -25.72 28.23 -7.96
C THR A 824 -26.47 27.36 -6.94
N ASN A 825 -26.83 27.97 -5.80
CA ASN A 825 -27.65 27.37 -4.74
C ASN A 825 -29.15 27.28 -5.10
N ASP A 826 -29.59 27.89 -6.21
CA ASP A 826 -31.01 28.11 -6.50
C ASP A 826 -31.82 26.80 -6.39
N CYS A 827 -31.39 25.76 -7.09
CA CYS A 827 -32.01 24.43 -7.02
C CYS A 827 -31.92 23.79 -5.62
N TYR A 828 -30.88 24.07 -4.82
CA TYR A 828 -30.80 23.56 -3.44
C TYR A 828 -31.87 24.16 -2.53
N MET A 829 -32.26 25.42 -2.79
CA MET A 829 -33.29 26.14 -2.03
C MET A 829 -34.71 25.86 -2.52
N GLU A 830 -34.86 25.39 -3.77
CA GLU A 830 -36.13 24.95 -4.38
C GLU A 830 -36.53 23.51 -4.00
N ARG A 831 -35.73 22.80 -3.17
CA ARG A 831 -36.01 21.41 -2.77
C ARG A 831 -37.13 21.31 -1.75
N GLU A 832 -38.03 20.35 -1.95
CA GLU A 832 -39.14 20.06 -1.05
C GLU A 832 -38.66 19.77 0.40
N PRO A 833 -39.32 20.31 1.44
CA PRO A 833 -38.95 20.09 2.83
C PRO A 833 -38.85 18.61 3.20
N GLY A 834 -37.70 18.20 3.75
CA GLY A 834 -37.42 16.81 4.10
C GLY A 834 -36.78 15.96 2.99
N THR A 835 -36.51 16.54 1.80
CA THR A 835 -35.74 15.86 0.74
C THR A 835 -34.37 15.44 1.26
N ARG A 836 -34.07 14.13 1.22
CA ARG A 836 -32.72 13.59 1.48
C ARG A 836 -31.86 13.68 0.21
N PRO A 837 -30.53 13.88 0.34
CA PRO A 837 -29.82 14.25 1.56
C PRO A 837 -30.12 15.72 1.97
N PRO A 838 -30.14 16.05 3.28
CA PRO A 838 -30.34 17.43 3.74
C PRO A 838 -29.20 18.36 3.28
N LEU A 839 -29.37 19.67 3.47
CA LEU A 839 -28.24 20.61 3.42
C LEU A 839 -27.41 20.49 4.71
N CYS A 840 -26.11 20.71 4.62
CA CYS A 840 -25.24 20.72 5.81
C CYS A 840 -25.57 21.89 6.74
N GLN A 841 -25.26 21.75 8.03
CA GLN A 841 -25.47 22.81 9.01
C GLN A 841 -24.47 23.96 8.81
N SER A 842 -24.82 25.16 9.28
CA SER A 842 -24.02 26.38 9.05
C SER A 842 -22.70 26.45 9.84
N ASP A 843 -22.49 25.50 10.76
CA ASP A 843 -21.30 25.33 11.59
C ASP A 843 -20.36 24.20 11.09
N ASP A 844 -20.75 23.42 10.08
CA ASP A 844 -19.82 22.53 9.36
C ASP A 844 -18.87 23.37 8.49
N ASP A 845 -17.57 23.32 8.77
CA ASP A 845 -16.54 23.83 7.85
C ASP A 845 -16.28 22.79 6.74
N PRO A 846 -16.70 23.04 5.48
CA PRO A 846 -16.48 22.10 4.39
C PRO A 846 -15.03 22.08 3.88
N ASP A 847 -14.19 23.03 4.31
CA ASP A 847 -12.74 23.01 4.08
C ASP A 847 -12.00 22.19 5.16
N ALA A 848 -12.64 21.83 6.29
CA ALA A 848 -12.05 20.99 7.33
C ALA A 848 -12.01 19.50 6.95
N VAL A 849 -10.83 18.87 7.10
CA VAL A 849 -10.53 17.53 6.55
C VAL A 849 -9.77 16.57 7.47
N TRP A 850 -8.88 17.04 8.34
CA TRP A 850 -7.97 16.14 9.05
C TRP A 850 -8.67 15.40 10.21
N GLY A 851 -8.93 14.10 10.03
CA GLY A 851 -9.63 13.25 11.00
C GLY A 851 -11.15 13.45 11.06
N VAL A 852 -11.70 14.36 10.25
CA VAL A 852 -13.12 14.71 10.16
C VAL A 852 -13.91 13.56 9.51
N ASN A 853 -15.09 13.24 10.05
CA ASN A 853 -16.00 12.25 9.44
C ASN A 853 -16.66 12.84 8.18
N MET A 854 -17.03 12.01 7.21
CA MET A 854 -17.99 12.41 6.19
C MET A 854 -19.38 12.60 6.83
N GLU A 855 -20.19 13.49 6.27
CA GLU A 855 -21.60 13.66 6.63
C GLU A 855 -22.50 13.48 5.40
N ALA A 856 -23.69 12.92 5.58
CA ALA A 856 -24.64 12.67 4.49
C ALA A 856 -25.48 13.92 4.18
N CYS A 857 -24.82 15.03 3.85
CA CYS A 857 -25.44 16.32 3.55
C CYS A 857 -24.81 17.01 2.34
N ILE A 858 -25.53 17.94 1.71
CA ILE A 858 -25.03 18.78 0.62
C ILE A 858 -24.49 20.10 1.20
N THR A 859 -23.23 20.42 0.94
CA THR A 859 -22.63 21.71 1.31
C THR A 859 -23.19 22.84 0.43
N PRO A 860 -23.88 23.86 0.98
CA PRO A 860 -24.29 25.03 0.21
C PRO A 860 -23.08 25.88 -0.20
N TYR A 861 -23.16 26.57 -1.33
CA TYR A 861 -22.16 27.55 -1.74
C TYR A 861 -22.24 28.83 -0.89
N SER A 862 -21.10 29.51 -0.71
CA SER A 862 -21.11 30.82 -0.06
C SER A 862 -21.77 31.87 -0.94
N ASP A 863 -22.23 32.96 -0.32
CA ASP A 863 -22.83 34.12 -0.99
C ASP A 863 -21.97 34.68 -2.14
N ARG A 864 -20.64 34.64 -2.00
CA ARG A 864 -19.68 35.05 -3.03
C ARG A 864 -19.73 34.12 -4.24
N ASP A 865 -19.66 32.82 -4.00
CA ASP A 865 -19.60 31.80 -5.05
C ASP A 865 -20.95 31.70 -5.80
N ASN A 866 -22.07 31.81 -5.05
CA ASN A 866 -23.42 31.82 -5.61
C ASN A 866 -23.65 33.01 -6.56
N ARG A 867 -23.17 34.20 -6.19
CA ARG A 867 -23.22 35.39 -7.07
C ARG A 867 -22.29 35.26 -8.27
N ALA A 868 -21.13 34.61 -8.11
CA ALA A 868 -20.16 34.38 -9.18
C ALA A 868 -20.60 33.33 -10.22
N LYS A 869 -21.60 32.48 -9.90
CA LYS A 869 -22.11 31.40 -10.74
C LYS A 869 -21.01 30.45 -11.24
N GLY A 870 -20.04 30.16 -10.37
CA GLY A 870 -18.81 29.46 -10.72
C GLY A 870 -17.73 29.61 -9.64
N SER A 871 -16.49 29.28 -9.98
CA SER A 871 -15.35 29.39 -9.05
C SER A 871 -14.77 30.81 -8.91
N GLY A 872 -15.04 31.71 -9.86
CA GLY A 872 -14.42 33.04 -9.93
C GLY A 872 -12.90 33.02 -10.19
N LEU A 873 -12.32 31.88 -10.57
CA LEU A 873 -10.89 31.73 -10.83
C LEU A 873 -10.53 32.08 -12.28
N ALA A 874 -9.32 32.61 -12.46
CA ALA A 874 -8.71 32.73 -13.78
C ALA A 874 -8.48 31.34 -14.41
N PRO A 875 -8.31 31.24 -15.74
CA PRO A 875 -7.85 30.01 -16.37
C PRO A 875 -6.37 29.69 -16.07
N TRP A 876 -5.97 28.44 -16.27
CA TRP A 876 -4.57 28.04 -16.36
C TRP A 876 -3.91 28.62 -17.63
N PRO A 877 -2.64 29.07 -17.61
CA PRO A 877 -1.72 29.11 -16.46
C PRO A 877 -1.87 30.35 -15.55
N ALA A 878 -2.66 31.36 -15.95
CA ALA A 878 -2.76 32.64 -15.23
C ALA A 878 -3.18 32.49 -13.75
N ARG A 879 -4.02 31.51 -13.40
CA ARG A 879 -4.41 31.22 -12.01
C ARG A 879 -3.26 30.85 -11.08
N LEU A 880 -2.09 30.48 -11.59
CA LEU A 880 -0.94 30.13 -10.75
C LEU A 880 -0.36 31.34 -10.00
N THR A 881 -0.46 32.53 -10.58
CA THR A 881 0.07 33.79 -10.03
C THR A 881 -1.00 34.88 -9.85
N SER A 882 -2.26 34.61 -10.21
CA SER A 882 -3.39 35.50 -9.93
C SER A 882 -3.89 35.31 -8.48
N PRO A 883 -4.12 36.38 -7.69
CA PRO A 883 -4.74 36.28 -6.36
C PRO A 883 -6.12 35.57 -6.41
N PRO A 884 -6.33 34.46 -5.67
CA PRO A 884 -7.58 33.71 -5.73
C PRO A 884 -8.68 34.34 -4.86
N PRO A 885 -9.99 34.21 -5.21
CA PRO A 885 -11.07 34.83 -4.43
C PRO A 885 -11.15 34.40 -2.96
N ARG A 886 -10.69 33.18 -2.62
CA ARG A 886 -10.62 32.67 -1.23
C ARG A 886 -9.45 33.25 -0.42
N LEU A 887 -8.60 34.10 -0.98
CA LEU A 887 -7.52 34.80 -0.27
C LEU A 887 -8.08 35.68 0.87
N ALA A 888 -9.22 36.32 0.62
CA ALA A 888 -9.94 37.14 1.60
C ALA A 888 -10.45 36.35 2.81
N ASP A 889 -10.63 35.03 2.70
CA ASP A 889 -11.06 34.15 3.81
C ASP A 889 -10.02 34.13 4.96
N PHE A 890 -8.79 34.59 4.70
CA PHE A 890 -7.68 34.66 5.66
C PHE A 890 -7.30 36.11 6.05
N GLY A 891 -8.04 37.11 5.54
CA GLY A 891 -7.69 38.53 5.71
C GLY A 891 -6.44 39.00 4.93
N TYR A 892 -5.91 38.18 4.02
CA TYR A 892 -4.75 38.53 3.20
C TYR A 892 -5.12 39.45 2.03
N SER A 893 -4.25 40.41 1.72
CA SER A 893 -4.38 41.29 0.54
C SER A 893 -3.70 40.68 -0.70
N ASN A 894 -4.13 41.11 -1.88
CA ASN A 894 -3.50 40.74 -3.16
C ASN A 894 -2.00 41.05 -3.15
N GLU A 895 -1.63 42.24 -2.68
CA GLU A 895 -0.24 42.70 -2.55
C GLU A 895 0.61 41.76 -1.65
N MET A 896 0.01 41.15 -0.61
CA MET A 896 0.70 40.18 0.25
C MET A 896 0.95 38.85 -0.48
N PHE A 897 -0.01 38.39 -1.27
CA PHE A 897 0.11 37.17 -2.09
C PHE A 897 1.10 37.35 -3.26
N GLU A 898 1.11 38.53 -3.87
CA GLU A 898 2.07 38.91 -4.90
C GLU A 898 3.50 38.94 -4.31
N LYS A 899 3.71 39.63 -3.18
CA LYS A 899 5.00 39.67 -2.48
C LYS A 899 5.50 38.28 -2.02
N ASP A 900 4.63 37.41 -1.52
CA ASP A 900 4.99 36.03 -1.17
C ASP A 900 5.41 35.23 -2.41
N THR A 901 4.68 35.36 -3.52
CA THR A 901 5.04 34.71 -4.80
C THR A 901 6.41 35.19 -5.31
N ASP A 902 6.63 36.50 -5.33
CA ASP A 902 7.90 37.15 -5.69
C ASP A 902 9.08 36.71 -4.81
N LEU A 903 8.84 36.55 -3.51
CA LEU A 903 9.82 36.11 -2.52
C LEU A 903 10.20 34.64 -2.74
N TRP A 904 9.21 33.78 -2.97
CA TRP A 904 9.45 32.36 -3.23
C TRP A 904 10.13 32.11 -4.57
N GLN A 905 9.89 32.92 -5.59
CA GLN A 905 10.64 32.83 -6.86
C GLN A 905 12.15 33.03 -6.60
N LYS A 906 12.52 34.13 -5.93
CA LYS A 906 13.92 34.46 -5.60
C LYS A 906 14.56 33.40 -4.70
N ARG A 907 13.81 32.82 -3.74
CA ARG A 907 14.26 31.68 -2.91
C ARG A 907 14.54 30.42 -3.73
N VAL A 908 13.64 30.05 -4.65
CA VAL A 908 13.79 28.89 -5.53
C VAL A 908 14.94 29.05 -6.53
N GLU A 909 15.13 30.26 -7.09
CA GLU A 909 16.30 30.60 -7.91
C GLU A 909 17.61 30.40 -7.13
N LYS A 910 17.70 30.89 -5.87
CA LYS A 910 18.85 30.66 -4.99
C LYS A 910 19.08 29.16 -4.71
N TYR A 911 18.02 28.39 -4.48
CA TYR A 911 18.14 26.93 -4.29
C TYR A 911 18.65 26.20 -5.54
N TRP A 912 18.14 26.54 -6.73
CA TRP A 912 18.58 25.92 -7.98
C TRP A 912 20.03 26.28 -8.33
N ASN A 913 20.47 27.50 -8.02
CA ASN A 913 21.87 27.89 -8.15
C ASN A 913 22.79 27.08 -7.21
N LEU A 914 22.39 26.85 -5.96
CA LEU A 914 23.14 26.02 -5.00
C LEU A 914 23.12 24.52 -5.34
N LEU A 915 22.08 24.03 -6.03
CA LEU A 915 21.99 22.67 -6.58
C LEU A 915 22.75 22.48 -7.90
N GLY A 916 23.15 23.58 -8.57
CA GLY A 916 23.37 23.65 -10.02
C GLY A 916 24.14 22.49 -10.64
N SER A 917 25.40 22.26 -10.25
CA SER A 917 26.24 21.23 -10.86
C SER A 917 25.82 19.78 -10.54
N LYS A 918 24.88 19.56 -9.62
CA LYS A 918 24.32 18.24 -9.28
C LYS A 918 22.92 17.98 -9.88
N VAL A 919 22.25 18.99 -10.47
CA VAL A 919 20.86 18.88 -10.93
C VAL A 919 20.72 19.28 -12.41
N THR A 920 20.25 18.34 -13.23
CA THR A 920 19.85 18.56 -14.63
C THR A 920 18.33 18.70 -14.75
N SER A 921 17.82 19.18 -15.88
CA SER A 921 16.38 19.43 -16.13
C SER A 921 15.47 18.25 -15.77
N ASN A 922 15.93 17.01 -15.98
CA ASN A 922 15.22 15.78 -15.64
C ASN A 922 15.84 14.97 -14.48
N THR A 923 16.57 15.63 -13.57
CA THR A 923 17.04 15.00 -12.31
C THR A 923 15.94 14.91 -11.25
N LEU A 924 14.96 15.83 -11.26
CA LEU A 924 13.88 15.90 -10.27
C LEU A 924 12.52 15.82 -10.96
N ARG A 925 11.61 14.98 -10.47
CA ARG A 925 10.24 14.84 -10.98
C ARG A 925 9.19 14.86 -9.87
N ASN A 926 9.39 14.05 -8.84
CA ASN A 926 8.52 13.96 -7.67
C ASN A 926 9.08 14.86 -6.57
N ILE A 927 8.47 16.02 -6.34
CA ILE A 927 8.86 16.95 -5.28
C ILE A 927 7.78 16.95 -4.18
N MET A 928 8.20 17.07 -2.92
CA MET A 928 7.30 17.37 -1.81
C MET A 928 7.71 18.69 -1.17
N ASP A 929 6.74 19.58 -0.99
CA ASP A 929 6.90 20.75 -0.14
C ASP A 929 6.18 20.48 1.19
N MET A 930 6.95 20.31 2.25
CA MET A 930 6.46 19.84 3.55
C MET A 930 5.70 20.92 4.33
N LYS A 931 5.78 22.19 3.91
CA LYS A 931 5.03 23.30 4.52
C LYS A 931 4.74 24.39 3.48
N ALA A 932 3.84 24.08 2.54
CA ALA A 932 3.63 24.86 1.32
C ALA A 932 2.93 26.22 1.50
N ASN A 933 2.23 26.44 2.62
CA ASN A 933 1.43 27.64 2.89
C ASN A 933 0.51 28.06 1.71
N MET A 934 0.85 29.10 0.96
CA MET A 934 0.06 29.56 -0.21
C MET A 934 0.42 28.84 -1.53
N GLY A 935 1.29 27.82 -1.50
CA GLY A 935 1.76 27.07 -2.66
C GLY A 935 2.83 27.79 -3.51
N SER A 936 3.38 28.89 -3.01
CA SER A 936 4.25 29.78 -3.78
C SER A 936 5.60 29.15 -4.17
N PHE A 937 6.17 28.28 -3.32
CA PHE A 937 7.34 27.46 -3.70
C PHE A 937 7.05 26.59 -4.95
N ALA A 938 5.89 25.92 -4.98
CA ALA A 938 5.47 25.11 -6.12
C ALA A 938 5.11 25.97 -7.36
N ALA A 939 4.55 27.17 -7.17
CA ALA A 939 4.31 28.11 -8.26
C ALA A 939 5.61 28.55 -8.94
N SER A 940 6.68 28.78 -8.15
CA SER A 940 8.03 29.07 -8.64
C SER A 940 8.72 27.91 -9.38
N LEU A 941 8.11 26.72 -9.39
CA LEU A 941 8.62 25.54 -10.09
C LEU A 941 7.88 25.23 -11.41
N ARG A 942 6.99 26.12 -11.87
CA ARG A 942 6.25 25.98 -13.15
C ARG A 942 7.16 25.61 -14.32
N ASP A 943 8.32 26.25 -14.43
CA ASP A 943 9.24 26.10 -15.56
C ASP A 943 10.26 24.97 -15.32
N LYS A 944 9.79 23.88 -14.70
CA LYS A 944 10.49 22.62 -14.44
C LYS A 944 9.51 21.48 -14.71
N ASP A 945 9.98 20.37 -15.28
CA ASP A 945 9.16 19.16 -15.54
C ASP A 945 8.81 18.36 -14.26
N ALA A 946 8.58 19.04 -13.14
CA ALA A 946 8.27 18.44 -11.84
C ALA A 946 6.78 18.58 -11.47
N TRP A 947 6.34 17.82 -10.47
CA TRP A 947 5.11 18.09 -9.74
C TRP A 947 5.41 18.14 -8.25
N VAL A 948 4.62 18.93 -7.51
CA VAL A 948 4.82 19.13 -6.07
C VAL A 948 3.62 18.58 -5.29
N MET A 949 3.87 17.64 -4.39
CA MET A 949 2.95 17.35 -3.29
C MET A 949 3.06 18.49 -2.28
N ASN A 950 2.12 19.44 -2.34
CA ASN A 950 2.07 20.55 -1.40
C ASN A 950 1.42 20.09 -0.10
N VAL A 951 2.15 20.14 1.02
CA VAL A 951 1.64 19.75 2.33
C VAL A 951 1.32 20.97 3.17
N VAL A 952 0.11 20.99 3.73
CA VAL A 952 -0.30 21.96 4.77
C VAL A 952 -0.40 21.20 6.10
N THR A 953 0.15 21.77 7.16
CA THR A 953 0.16 21.14 8.48
C THR A 953 -1.20 21.24 9.15
N LYS A 954 -1.67 20.17 9.82
CA LYS A 954 -3.02 20.12 10.43
C LYS A 954 -3.30 21.28 11.42
N ASP A 955 -2.26 21.79 12.08
CA ASP A 955 -2.33 22.84 13.12
C ASP A 955 -2.01 24.24 12.56
N GLY A 956 -1.76 24.35 11.26
CA GLY A 956 -1.59 25.62 10.56
C GLY A 956 -2.93 26.24 10.14
N LEU A 957 -2.86 27.42 9.53
CA LEU A 957 -4.00 27.95 8.78
C LEU A 957 -4.33 26.99 7.61
N ASN A 958 -5.61 26.79 7.33
CA ASN A 958 -6.10 25.85 6.30
C ASN A 958 -5.91 26.38 4.86
N THR A 959 -4.71 26.86 4.54
CA THR A 959 -4.35 27.51 3.27
C THR A 959 -4.30 26.56 2.06
N LEU A 960 -4.50 25.26 2.27
CA LEU A 960 -4.58 24.25 1.22
C LEU A 960 -5.65 24.59 0.15
N LYS A 961 -6.70 25.30 0.54
CA LYS A 961 -7.73 25.77 -0.39
C LYS A 961 -7.23 26.82 -1.39
N LEU A 962 -6.23 27.64 -1.01
CA LEU A 962 -5.55 28.57 -1.91
C LEU A 962 -4.68 27.82 -2.92
N ILE A 963 -4.03 26.73 -2.49
CA ILE A 963 -3.18 25.87 -3.35
C ILE A 963 -4.00 25.25 -4.48
N TYR A 964 -5.16 24.66 -4.16
CA TYR A 964 -6.09 24.14 -5.19
C TYR A 964 -6.68 25.24 -6.06
N ASP A 965 -6.92 26.44 -5.54
CA ASP A 965 -7.39 27.59 -6.34
C ASP A 965 -6.32 28.05 -7.35
N ARG A 966 -5.03 28.02 -6.99
CA ARG A 966 -3.89 28.24 -7.92
C ARG A 966 -3.73 27.16 -9.00
N GLY A 967 -4.52 26.08 -8.96
CA GLY A 967 -4.40 24.96 -9.90
C GLY A 967 -3.24 24.01 -9.59
N LEU A 968 -2.76 24.02 -8.35
CA LEU A 968 -1.81 23.08 -7.79
C LEU A 968 -2.56 21.96 -7.04
N ILE A 969 -1.84 20.97 -6.53
CA ILE A 969 -2.38 19.84 -5.75
C ILE A 969 -1.64 19.67 -4.43
N GLY A 970 -2.31 19.08 -3.44
CA GLY A 970 -1.75 18.91 -2.10
C GLY A 970 -2.63 18.13 -1.14
N THR A 971 -2.18 18.03 0.11
CA THR A 971 -2.85 17.31 1.21
C THR A 971 -2.63 18.04 2.53
N THR A 972 -3.55 17.90 3.47
CA THR A 972 -3.24 18.14 4.89
C THR A 972 -2.45 16.94 5.44
N HIS A 973 -1.51 17.17 6.37
CA HIS A 973 -0.78 16.12 7.10
C HIS A 973 -0.32 16.61 8.49
N ASP A 974 0.03 15.66 9.37
CA ASP A 974 0.68 15.92 10.65
C ASP A 974 2.09 15.33 10.70
N TRP A 975 3.12 16.18 10.74
CA TRP A 975 4.52 15.74 10.80
C TRP A 975 4.92 15.05 12.10
N CYS A 976 4.05 15.00 13.11
CA CYS A 976 4.20 14.09 14.24
C CYS A 976 3.85 12.62 13.89
N GLU A 977 3.36 12.34 12.67
CA GLU A 977 3.01 11.02 12.12
C GLU A 977 3.68 10.75 10.76
N ALA A 978 3.78 9.47 10.37
CA ALA A 978 4.24 9.07 9.05
C ALA A 978 3.25 9.44 7.92
N PHE A 979 3.77 9.72 6.74
CA PHE A 979 3.02 10.13 5.57
C PHE A 979 2.49 8.92 4.78
N SER A 980 1.28 9.03 4.22
CA SER A 980 0.64 7.97 3.42
C SER A 980 1.20 7.89 2.00
N THR A 981 2.46 7.44 1.91
CA THR A 981 3.19 7.19 0.66
C THR A 981 4.13 6.00 0.79
N TYR A 982 4.50 5.41 -0.34
CA TYR A 982 5.50 4.34 -0.41
C TYR A 982 6.91 4.85 -0.08
N PRO A 983 7.79 4.02 0.51
CA PRO A 983 9.19 4.36 0.64
C PRO A 983 9.84 4.67 -0.71
N ARG A 984 10.78 5.63 -0.75
CA ARG A 984 11.53 6.05 -1.95
C ARG A 984 10.61 6.61 -3.06
N THR A 985 9.68 7.49 -2.68
CA THR A 985 8.76 8.17 -3.61
C THR A 985 9.34 9.45 -4.20
N TYR A 986 9.95 10.31 -3.39
CA TYR A 986 10.28 11.68 -3.78
C TYR A 986 11.76 11.85 -4.16
N ASP A 987 12.04 12.67 -5.17
CA ASP A 987 13.38 13.04 -5.62
C ASP A 987 13.91 14.25 -4.84
N LEU A 988 13.02 15.14 -4.36
CA LEU A 988 13.34 16.26 -3.49
C LEU A 988 12.29 16.46 -2.38
N LEU A 989 12.76 16.64 -1.15
CA LEU A 989 11.96 17.13 -0.01
C LEU A 989 12.36 18.58 0.33
N HIS A 990 11.40 19.50 0.37
CA HIS A 990 11.59 20.88 0.84
C HIS A 990 10.95 21.04 2.23
N ALA A 991 11.77 21.40 3.22
CA ALA A 991 11.38 21.56 4.62
C ALA A 991 11.71 22.97 5.11
N TRP A 992 10.75 23.89 4.96
CA TRP A 992 10.83 25.24 5.53
C TRP A 992 10.17 25.26 6.92
N THR A 993 10.92 25.67 7.95
CA THR A 993 10.50 25.80 9.38
C THR A 993 9.82 24.57 10.03
N VAL A 994 9.86 23.40 9.39
CA VAL A 994 9.14 22.19 9.84
C VAL A 994 9.65 21.69 11.19
N PHE A 995 10.95 21.73 11.43
CA PHE A 995 11.55 21.29 12.70
C PHE A 995 11.28 22.30 13.82
N SER A 996 11.39 23.61 13.53
CA SER A 996 10.94 24.68 14.45
C SER A 996 9.45 24.57 14.83
N ASP A 997 8.61 23.93 14.01
CA ASP A 997 7.19 23.69 14.31
C ASP A 997 6.94 22.34 15.01
N LEU A 998 7.84 21.37 14.94
CA LEU A 998 7.80 20.14 15.75
C LEU A 998 8.26 20.36 17.20
N GLU A 999 9.27 21.22 17.41
CA GLU A 999 9.76 21.59 18.76
C GLU A 999 8.61 22.13 19.64
N LYS A 1000 7.70 22.92 19.04
CA LYS A 1000 6.50 23.48 19.70
C LYS A 1000 5.46 22.44 20.12
N LYS A 1001 5.59 21.19 19.66
CA LYS A 1001 4.60 20.11 19.83
C LYS A 1001 5.09 18.93 20.67
N ASP A 1002 6.33 18.99 21.18
CA ASP A 1002 6.99 17.87 21.87
C ASP A 1002 7.07 16.58 21.00
N CYS A 1003 7.24 16.75 19.68
CA CYS A 1003 7.38 15.66 18.72
C CYS A 1003 8.85 15.46 18.33
N SER A 1004 9.33 14.20 18.32
CA SER A 1004 10.74 13.88 18.04
C SER A 1004 11.18 14.34 16.63
N PRO A 1005 12.25 15.16 16.53
CA PRO A 1005 12.85 15.49 15.25
C PRO A 1005 13.63 14.32 14.63
N GLU A 1006 14.07 13.33 15.41
CA GLU A 1006 14.66 12.08 14.92
C GLU A 1006 13.64 11.23 14.15
N ASP A 1007 12.42 11.09 14.67
CA ASP A 1007 11.33 10.40 13.97
C ASP A 1007 11.04 11.07 12.61
N LEU A 1008 11.07 12.41 12.53
CA LEU A 1008 10.93 13.11 11.25
C LEU A 1008 12.11 12.81 10.31
N LEU A 1009 13.35 12.80 10.78
CA LEU A 1009 14.52 12.48 9.95
C LEU A 1009 14.45 11.06 9.36
N ILE A 1010 13.96 10.08 10.14
CA ILE A 1010 13.74 8.71 9.68
C ILE A 1010 12.60 8.64 8.65
N GLU A 1011 11.50 9.37 8.86
CA GLU A 1011 10.38 9.46 7.91
C GLU A 1011 10.78 10.17 6.60
N MET A 1012 11.59 11.22 6.68
CA MET A 1012 12.20 11.88 5.52
C MET A 1012 13.10 10.91 4.74
N ASP A 1013 13.94 10.13 5.43
CA ASP A 1013 14.76 9.10 4.77
C ASP A 1013 13.90 8.03 4.10
N ARG A 1014 12.83 7.56 4.77
CA ARG A 1014 11.88 6.60 4.19
C ARG A 1014 11.26 7.13 2.90
N MET A 1015 10.78 8.37 2.90
CA MET A 1015 10.11 8.97 1.74
C MET A 1015 11.07 9.28 0.58
N LEU A 1016 12.33 9.63 0.88
CA LEU A 1016 13.31 10.12 -0.08
C LEU A 1016 13.98 8.98 -0.88
N ARG A 1017 14.04 9.14 -2.20
CA ARG A 1017 14.76 8.24 -3.12
C ARG A 1017 16.28 8.26 -2.88
N PRO A 1018 16.98 7.14 -3.06
CA PRO A 1018 18.44 7.16 -3.14
C PRO A 1018 18.92 8.12 -4.23
N THR A 1019 20.01 8.85 -3.98
CA THR A 1019 20.53 9.97 -4.78
C THR A 1019 19.67 11.26 -4.79
N GLY A 1020 18.47 11.23 -4.21
CA GLY A 1020 17.60 12.39 -4.05
C GLY A 1020 18.08 13.42 -3.02
N PHE A 1021 17.43 14.57 -2.99
CA PHE A 1021 17.86 15.76 -2.26
C PHE A 1021 16.90 16.19 -1.14
N VAL A 1022 17.42 16.91 -0.15
CA VAL A 1022 16.62 17.65 0.84
C VAL A 1022 17.08 19.09 0.86
N ILE A 1023 16.15 20.04 0.89
CA ILE A 1023 16.40 21.45 1.21
C ILE A 1023 15.75 21.71 2.57
N ILE A 1024 16.54 22.09 3.57
CA ILE A 1024 16.05 22.53 4.88
C ILE A 1024 16.33 24.02 5.01
N ARG A 1025 15.30 24.82 5.27
CA ARG A 1025 15.41 26.24 5.65
C ARG A 1025 14.76 26.43 7.01
N ASP A 1026 15.58 26.56 8.04
CA ASP A 1026 15.15 26.68 9.44
C ASP A 1026 16.23 27.45 10.23
N LYS A 1027 16.01 27.69 11.52
CA LYS A 1027 16.94 28.44 12.38
C LYS A 1027 18.30 27.73 12.48
N GLN A 1028 19.38 28.49 12.63
CA GLN A 1028 20.74 27.95 12.78
C GLN A 1028 20.87 26.75 13.75
N PRO A 1029 20.29 26.74 14.97
CA PRO A 1029 20.41 25.59 15.89
C PRO A 1029 19.77 24.30 15.37
N VAL A 1030 18.70 24.40 14.57
CA VAL A 1030 18.06 23.26 13.90
C VAL A 1030 18.97 22.72 12.80
N ILE A 1031 19.56 23.61 12.01
CA ILE A 1031 20.50 23.24 10.96
C ILE A 1031 21.72 22.51 11.55
N ASP A 1032 22.24 22.98 12.69
CA ASP A 1032 23.35 22.34 13.38
C ASP A 1032 22.96 21.05 14.13
N PHE A 1033 21.70 20.91 14.56
CA PHE A 1033 21.14 19.64 15.00
C PHE A 1033 21.10 18.61 13.87
N VAL A 1034 20.54 18.94 12.70
CA VAL A 1034 20.44 17.99 11.56
C VAL A 1034 21.82 17.59 11.05
N LYS A 1035 22.81 18.49 11.04
CA LYS A 1035 24.21 18.18 10.67
C LYS A 1035 24.79 17.01 11.48
N LYS A 1036 24.41 16.83 12.75
CA LYS A 1036 24.85 15.70 13.59
C LYS A 1036 24.45 14.34 13.00
N TYR A 1037 23.24 14.24 12.42
CA TYR A 1037 22.64 12.98 11.99
C TYR A 1037 22.98 12.56 10.55
N LEU A 1038 23.58 13.43 9.73
CA LEU A 1038 23.85 13.16 8.31
C LEU A 1038 24.59 11.83 8.08
N SER A 1039 25.65 11.57 8.86
CA SER A 1039 26.42 10.32 8.74
C SER A 1039 25.61 9.08 9.15
N ALA A 1040 24.65 9.22 10.05
CA ALA A 1040 23.83 8.11 10.57
C ALA A 1040 22.70 7.72 9.61
N LEU A 1041 22.28 8.65 8.74
CA LEU A 1041 21.26 8.49 7.70
C LEU A 1041 21.86 8.14 6.31
N HIS A 1042 23.19 8.06 6.19
CA HIS A 1042 23.92 7.97 4.92
C HIS A 1042 23.66 9.16 3.97
N TRP A 1043 23.58 10.36 4.54
CA TRP A 1043 23.37 11.63 3.84
C TRP A 1043 24.67 12.46 3.73
N GLU A 1044 24.72 13.38 2.76
CA GLU A 1044 25.86 14.29 2.51
C GLU A 1044 25.36 15.73 2.38
N ALA A 1045 25.99 16.68 3.09
CA ALA A 1045 25.76 18.10 2.86
C ALA A 1045 26.34 18.51 1.49
N VAL A 1046 25.49 19.04 0.62
CA VAL A 1046 25.84 19.55 -0.72
C VAL A 1046 26.25 21.02 -0.64
N ALA A 1047 25.47 21.80 0.08
CA ALA A 1047 25.68 23.24 0.26
C ALA A 1047 25.12 23.70 1.61
N THR A 1048 25.65 24.80 2.12
CA THR A 1048 25.07 25.55 3.25
C THR A 1048 25.16 27.03 2.90
N ALA A 1049 24.12 27.79 3.21
CA ALA A 1049 24.08 29.24 3.00
C ALA A 1049 23.45 29.92 4.22
N ASP A 1050 24.20 30.84 4.82
CA ASP A 1050 23.84 31.52 6.07
C ASP A 1050 23.09 32.83 5.78
N SER A 1051 22.38 33.34 6.79
CA SER A 1051 21.52 34.55 6.72
C SER A 1051 22.26 35.81 6.24
N SER A 1052 23.57 35.90 6.48
CA SER A 1052 24.44 37.01 6.02
C SER A 1052 24.51 37.19 4.50
N SER A 1053 23.95 36.25 3.72
CA SER A 1053 23.88 36.28 2.26
C SER A 1053 22.54 36.75 1.68
N ASP A 1054 21.47 36.88 2.48
CA ASP A 1054 20.16 37.35 2.01
C ASP A 1054 19.97 38.85 2.30
N SER A 1055 19.91 39.68 1.25
CA SER A 1055 19.56 41.11 1.35
C SER A 1055 18.05 41.36 1.56
N VAL A 1056 17.33 40.34 2.04
CA VAL A 1056 15.88 40.33 2.27
C VAL A 1056 15.68 39.99 3.74
N GLN A 1057 14.94 40.84 4.46
CA GLN A 1057 14.82 40.76 5.92
C GLN A 1057 14.02 39.54 6.38
N ASP A 1058 14.71 38.44 6.67
CA ASP A 1058 14.26 37.34 7.55
C ASP A 1058 15.45 36.91 8.42
N GLY A 1059 15.29 36.95 9.74
CA GLY A 1059 16.38 36.75 10.70
C GLY A 1059 16.70 35.28 11.01
N ASP A 1060 17.96 34.99 11.36
CA ASP A 1060 18.49 33.74 11.94
C ASP A 1060 18.20 32.39 11.23
N GLU A 1061 17.48 32.40 10.10
CA GLU A 1061 17.32 31.25 9.20
C GLU A 1061 18.60 30.98 8.40
N ALA A 1062 18.95 29.70 8.27
CA ALA A 1062 20.00 29.21 7.38
C ALA A 1062 19.46 28.09 6.48
N VAL A 1063 20.11 27.90 5.33
CA VAL A 1063 19.73 26.89 4.32
C VAL A 1063 20.77 25.79 4.30
N LEU A 1064 20.33 24.54 4.46
CA LEU A 1064 21.14 23.34 4.31
C LEU A 1064 20.58 22.49 3.17
N ILE A 1065 21.40 22.22 2.15
CA ILE A 1065 21.06 21.32 1.06
C ILE A 1065 21.81 20.01 1.24
N ILE A 1066 21.08 18.89 1.16
CA ILE A 1066 21.55 17.54 1.47
C ILE A 1066 21.27 16.63 0.27
N GLN A 1067 22.11 15.61 0.08
CA GLN A 1067 21.87 14.51 -0.85
C GLN A 1067 21.95 13.16 -0.12
N LYS A 1068 20.95 12.31 -0.29
CA LYS A 1068 20.93 10.93 0.24
C LYS A 1068 21.80 10.03 -0.64
N LYS A 1069 22.78 9.33 -0.06
CA LYS A 1069 23.62 8.40 -0.84
C LYS A 1069 22.84 7.14 -1.21
N MET A 1070 23.23 6.50 -2.31
CA MET A 1070 22.87 5.11 -2.53
C MET A 1070 23.63 4.25 -1.52
N TRP A 1071 22.91 3.48 -0.72
CA TRP A 1071 23.47 2.47 0.18
C TRP A 1071 22.76 1.14 -0.06
N LEU A 1072 23.49 0.05 0.18
CA LEU A 1072 23.07 -1.32 -0.10
C LEU A 1072 23.41 -2.20 1.10
N THR A 1073 22.54 -3.16 1.41
CA THR A 1073 22.79 -4.12 2.50
C THR A 1073 23.91 -5.09 2.11
N SER A 1074 24.71 -5.53 3.07
CA SER A 1074 25.93 -6.30 2.82
C SER A 1074 25.72 -7.69 2.22
N GLU A 1075 24.48 -8.19 2.17
CA GLU A 1075 24.14 -9.40 1.43
C GLU A 1075 23.99 -9.14 -0.08
N SER A 1076 23.46 -7.98 -0.49
CA SER A 1076 23.27 -7.63 -1.91
C SER A 1076 24.56 -7.47 -2.71
N PHE A 1077 25.69 -7.19 -2.05
CA PHE A 1077 27.03 -7.21 -2.67
C PHE A 1077 27.50 -8.61 -3.09
N ARG A 1078 26.92 -9.69 -2.53
CA ARG A 1078 27.34 -11.08 -2.84
C ARG A 1078 26.74 -11.65 -4.12
N ASP A 1079 25.71 -11.00 -4.66
CA ASP A 1079 25.10 -11.35 -5.94
C ASP A 1079 25.72 -10.54 -7.11
N THR A 1080 26.81 -9.81 -6.86
CA THR A 1080 27.52 -8.95 -7.83
C THR A 1080 29.00 -9.31 -8.08
N GLU A 1081 29.47 -10.47 -7.56
CA GLU A 1081 30.76 -11.10 -7.88
C GLU A 1081 30.57 -12.50 -8.50
#